data_AF-A0A952VLY4-F1
#
_entry.id   AF-A0A952VLY4-F1
#
_cell.length_a   1.000
_cell.length_b   1.000
_cell.length_c   1.000
_cell.angle_alpha   90.00
_cell.angle_beta   90.00
_cell.angle_gamma   90.00
#
_symmetry.space_group_name_H-M   'P 1'
#
loop_
_entity.id
_entity.type
_entity.pdbx_description
1 polymer ?
#
loop_
_entity_poly.entity_id
_entity_poly.type
_entity_poly.pdbx_seq_one_letter_code
_entity_poly.pdbx_strand_id
1 'polypeptide(L)'
;MSQKWQRSKAWDDQHFPSWAWPFKFLLRAFSSITLAVIVLVGVALYAVFASVPIGMLALIPTWLIKVATLVVPFTLIAFLIVLVANRLPLKRTVRFPLVLGLLILVGVAGTSFWAANVWPALHYDAATNSGFRLFPAFVSQYQAITLRRLPPFEMTELEFYSWWPMRLLLMTFIINMFIATIRRIEFTFKNIGVLTVHTGIITIALGSIYYQKLKKEGDTLLISGRDVSGAAAIGPPQATFYDNTAVVLYVAQDHTGLGPTAWEQRPIKRLPRYNDYALDVGDEHARTSLWRTGSASPWQGTPQRPLNIPLPPTTHLIDDDINFRIVGYCSYGRLQSDYLEVADSPNFARANPLRVVSLFLNIPDDQGQVRTGPAFEFTLLPNAPIQRISENEAFGLEYTIGMDQRRWDTLALDLPPDTSHALSIEIPGEQPLRIVTPIAVGDSLTIGDSGYRIQVEQISPTPPMPIITRGYEDAPSAVAIVRITNPAGQSYTRWLYSRFSEINQDILDAVGEGGRPLRRTADPAILIDFIDASRLQVYLDEREDGSLRALVRQMGGELRVLDHVPATDRITDVVDRVDLQVTTRWQHAERFERPRPVPPEQQQTNLVGSHQEAAVAVQVSATVRGEQWVRTLWVPFSQYMGMGPERERAVRLPDGRALKLAFGRRQHRFPDFHVQLVNFEMIAYDHRGAPRDYQSTLRVSPTTFTGDSPSFNAYEHICKLNAPLRAPYHWDDSRTLVYNLSRRFFAGINPNQYKLSQSGWDQQGWNQSQELVDQGIIDKPLAQFTILGVGNNPGIHVVAFGSILMGIGIPWAFYIKPYLVRREADRLRQKAAAQRHAPAQQPLQEVGA
;
A
#
# COMPACT_ATOMS: atom_id res chain seq x y z
N MET A 1 -24.83 -29.42 -41.88
CA MET A 1 -24.89 -27.94 -41.91
C MET A 1 -26.35 -27.49 -42.03
N SER A 2 -26.74 -26.35 -41.47
CA SER A 2 -28.11 -25.80 -41.60
C SER A 2 -28.43 -25.52 -43.09
N GLN A 3 -29.62 -25.89 -43.56
CA GLN A 3 -30.09 -25.57 -44.92
C GLN A 3 -30.12 -24.05 -45.16
N LYS A 4 -30.43 -23.25 -44.12
CA LYS A 4 -30.37 -21.78 -44.19
C LYS A 4 -28.97 -21.29 -44.57
N TRP A 5 -27.93 -21.85 -43.96
CA TRP A 5 -26.55 -21.47 -44.27
C TRP A 5 -26.16 -21.78 -45.72
N GLN A 6 -26.57 -22.94 -46.26
CA GLN A 6 -26.32 -23.28 -47.66
C GLN A 6 -27.01 -22.28 -48.61
N ARG A 7 -28.26 -21.90 -48.31
CA ARG A 7 -28.99 -20.87 -49.05
C ARG A 7 -28.29 -19.51 -48.96
N SER A 8 -27.89 -19.07 -47.77
CA SER A 8 -27.15 -17.82 -47.59
C SER A 8 -25.81 -17.83 -48.33
N LYS A 9 -25.10 -18.98 -48.36
CA LYS A 9 -23.84 -19.12 -49.11
C LYS A 9 -24.08 -18.99 -50.61
N ALA A 10 -25.08 -19.67 -51.15
CA ALA A 10 -25.45 -19.60 -52.56
C ALA A 10 -25.88 -18.18 -52.96
N TRP A 11 -26.65 -17.52 -52.09
CA TRP A 11 -27.03 -16.11 -52.29
C TRP A 11 -25.80 -15.20 -52.37
N ASP A 12 -24.81 -15.36 -51.47
CA ASP A 12 -23.56 -14.60 -51.53
C ASP A 12 -22.78 -14.87 -52.84
N ASP A 13 -22.82 -16.11 -53.33
CA ASP A 13 -22.14 -16.49 -54.58
C ASP A 13 -22.80 -15.85 -55.81
N GLN A 14 -24.11 -15.64 -55.76
CA GLN A 14 -24.87 -15.01 -56.85
C GLN A 14 -24.82 -13.48 -56.84
N HIS A 15 -24.81 -12.83 -55.66
CA HIS A 15 -25.05 -11.39 -55.55
C HIS A 15 -23.80 -10.54 -55.29
N PHE A 16 -22.71 -11.11 -54.76
CA PHE A 16 -21.48 -10.33 -54.56
C PHE A 16 -20.65 -10.28 -55.85
N PRO A 17 -20.37 -9.07 -56.39
CA PRO A 17 -19.44 -8.93 -57.52
C PRO A 17 -18.01 -9.29 -57.11
N SER A 18 -17.16 -9.65 -58.07
CA SER A 18 -15.79 -10.10 -57.85
C SER A 18 -14.93 -9.10 -57.05
N TRP A 19 -15.09 -7.79 -57.30
CA TRP A 19 -14.37 -6.74 -56.57
C TRP A 19 -14.75 -6.67 -55.09
N ALA A 20 -15.97 -7.09 -54.71
CA ALA A 20 -16.45 -7.10 -53.34
C ALA A 20 -16.09 -8.39 -52.58
N TRP A 21 -15.19 -9.21 -53.12
CA TRP A 21 -14.73 -10.46 -52.50
C TRP A 21 -14.22 -10.28 -51.05
N PRO A 22 -13.49 -9.21 -50.67
CA PRO A 22 -13.09 -9.00 -49.28
C PRO A 22 -14.28 -8.90 -48.32
N PHE A 23 -15.35 -8.20 -48.70
CA PHE A 23 -16.57 -8.09 -47.90
C PHE A 23 -17.29 -9.43 -47.79
N LYS A 24 -17.37 -10.17 -48.90
CA LYS A 24 -17.92 -11.54 -48.93
C LYS A 24 -17.14 -12.47 -48.00
N PHE A 25 -15.81 -12.40 -48.02
CA PHE A 25 -14.94 -13.17 -47.13
C PHE A 25 -15.20 -12.82 -45.66
N LEU A 26 -15.20 -11.53 -45.31
CA LEU A 26 -15.50 -11.07 -43.95
C LEU A 26 -16.86 -11.56 -43.49
N LEU A 27 -17.92 -11.39 -44.29
CA LEU A 27 -19.27 -11.84 -43.96
C LEU A 27 -19.33 -13.36 -43.72
N ARG A 28 -18.55 -14.15 -44.47
CA ARG A 28 -18.45 -15.62 -44.29
C ARG A 28 -17.63 -15.99 -43.06
N ALA A 29 -16.53 -15.28 -42.79
CA ALA A 29 -15.71 -15.47 -41.60
C ALA A 29 -16.52 -15.15 -40.33
N PHE A 30 -17.20 -14.00 -40.29
CA PHE A 30 -18.06 -13.57 -39.18
C PHE A 30 -19.34 -14.39 -39.02
N SER A 31 -19.72 -15.21 -39.99
CA SER A 31 -20.78 -16.20 -39.79
C SER A 31 -20.24 -17.60 -39.46
N SER A 32 -18.92 -17.82 -39.42
CA SER A 32 -18.33 -19.14 -39.22
C SER A 32 -18.26 -19.55 -37.74
N ILE A 33 -18.43 -20.85 -37.48
CA ILE A 33 -18.22 -21.46 -36.16
C ILE A 33 -16.74 -21.45 -35.80
N THR A 34 -15.85 -21.65 -36.79
CA THR A 34 -14.40 -21.64 -36.58
C THR A 34 -13.92 -20.33 -36.00
N LEU A 35 -14.35 -19.18 -36.55
CA LEU A 35 -14.01 -17.88 -35.99
C LEU A 35 -14.56 -17.73 -34.56
N ALA A 36 -15.79 -18.19 -34.30
CA ALA A 36 -16.36 -18.15 -32.95
C ALA A 36 -15.50 -18.92 -31.94
N VAL A 37 -15.05 -20.13 -32.30
CA VAL A 37 -14.17 -20.97 -31.46
C VAL A 37 -12.81 -20.30 -31.27
N ILE A 38 -12.19 -19.77 -32.34
CA ILE A 38 -10.89 -19.08 -32.24
C ILE A 38 -10.98 -17.88 -31.30
N VAL A 39 -12.00 -17.04 -31.45
CA VAL A 39 -12.18 -15.86 -30.60
C VAL A 39 -12.46 -16.27 -29.15
N LEU A 40 -13.28 -17.30 -28.92
CA LEU A 40 -13.57 -17.80 -27.59
C LEU A 40 -12.31 -18.39 -26.90
N VAL A 41 -11.49 -19.14 -27.64
CA VAL A 41 -10.18 -19.60 -27.15
C VAL A 41 -9.27 -18.41 -26.84
N GLY A 42 -9.29 -17.37 -27.68
CA GLY A 42 -8.57 -16.12 -27.41
C GLY A 42 -9.00 -15.45 -26.10
N VAL A 43 -10.31 -15.38 -25.83
CA VAL A 43 -10.84 -14.86 -24.54
C VAL A 43 -10.38 -15.73 -23.37
N ALA A 44 -10.42 -17.05 -23.51
CA ALA A 44 -9.96 -17.97 -22.46
C ALA A 44 -8.46 -17.83 -22.17
N LEU A 45 -7.62 -17.76 -23.21
CA LEU A 45 -6.17 -17.54 -23.07
C LEU A 45 -5.87 -16.18 -22.44
N TYR A 46 -6.61 -15.14 -22.83
CA TYR A 46 -6.48 -13.82 -22.22
C TYR A 46 -6.79 -13.85 -20.72
N ALA A 47 -7.83 -14.58 -20.31
CA ALA A 47 -8.15 -14.77 -18.90
C ALA A 47 -7.05 -15.54 -18.15
N VAL A 48 -6.46 -16.56 -18.76
CA VAL A 48 -5.30 -17.28 -18.21
C VAL A 48 -4.13 -16.32 -17.96
N PHE A 49 -3.81 -15.43 -18.90
CA PHE A 49 -2.72 -14.45 -18.71
C PHE A 49 -2.98 -13.45 -17.57
N ALA A 50 -4.23 -13.14 -17.27
CA ALA A 50 -4.60 -12.24 -16.19
C ALA A 50 -4.44 -12.87 -14.80
N SER A 51 -4.66 -14.19 -14.70
CA SER A 51 -4.79 -14.91 -13.42
C SER A 51 -3.63 -15.85 -13.10
N VAL A 52 -2.96 -16.40 -14.11
CA VAL A 52 -1.86 -17.36 -13.92
C VAL A 52 -0.51 -16.64 -13.95
N PRO A 53 0.37 -16.85 -12.96
CA PRO A 53 1.72 -16.29 -12.98
C PRO A 53 2.49 -16.67 -14.24
N ILE A 54 3.21 -15.72 -14.84
CA ILE A 54 3.94 -15.97 -16.09
C ILE A 54 5.10 -16.95 -15.90
N GLY A 55 5.68 -17.02 -14.69
CA GLY A 55 6.65 -18.06 -14.34
C GLY A 55 6.03 -19.46 -14.41
N MET A 56 4.77 -19.63 -14.00
CA MET A 56 4.04 -20.90 -14.12
C MET A 56 3.71 -21.25 -15.58
N LEU A 57 3.41 -20.26 -16.42
CA LEU A 57 3.23 -20.48 -17.86
C LEU A 57 4.54 -20.89 -18.54
N ALA A 58 5.66 -20.29 -18.15
CA ALA A 58 6.99 -20.65 -18.64
C ALA A 58 7.41 -22.08 -18.23
N LEU A 59 6.77 -22.68 -17.22
CA LEU A 59 6.97 -24.09 -16.85
C LEU A 59 6.25 -25.07 -17.79
N ILE A 60 5.29 -24.64 -18.60
CA ILE A 60 4.52 -25.54 -19.48
C ILE A 60 5.45 -26.36 -20.40
N PRO A 61 6.43 -25.79 -21.12
CA PRO A 61 7.38 -26.58 -21.93
C PRO A 61 8.20 -27.56 -21.10
N THR A 62 8.61 -27.19 -19.88
CA THR A 62 9.32 -28.10 -18.96
C THR A 62 8.46 -29.31 -18.63
N TRP A 63 7.19 -29.09 -18.27
CA TRP A 63 6.25 -30.18 -17.98
C TRP A 63 5.90 -31.01 -19.22
N LEU A 64 5.74 -30.39 -20.38
CA LEU A 64 5.51 -31.12 -21.65
C LEU A 64 6.68 -32.06 -21.96
N ILE A 65 7.93 -31.61 -21.76
CA ILE A 65 9.10 -32.47 -21.94
C ILE A 65 9.11 -33.59 -20.90
N LYS A 66 8.89 -33.29 -19.61
CA LYS A 66 8.81 -34.32 -18.55
C LYS A 66 7.75 -35.37 -18.89
N VAL A 67 6.55 -34.95 -19.28
CA VAL A 67 5.47 -35.86 -19.71
C VAL A 67 5.87 -36.62 -20.98
N ALA A 68 6.49 -35.97 -21.96
CA ALA A 68 6.94 -36.61 -23.19
C ALA A 68 7.98 -37.71 -22.93
N THR A 69 8.91 -37.52 -21.98
CA THR A 69 9.90 -38.56 -21.60
C THR A 69 9.26 -39.81 -21.02
N LEU A 70 8.03 -39.72 -20.50
CA LEU A 70 7.24 -40.86 -20.01
C LEU A 70 6.33 -41.43 -21.10
N VAL A 71 5.56 -40.56 -21.77
CA VAL A 71 4.50 -40.96 -22.71
C VAL A 71 5.05 -41.46 -24.04
N VAL A 72 6.11 -40.85 -24.58
CA VAL A 72 6.65 -41.25 -25.90
C VAL A 72 7.23 -42.67 -25.85
N PRO A 73 8.10 -43.04 -24.89
CA PRO A 73 8.57 -44.43 -24.79
C PRO A 73 7.43 -45.42 -24.55
N PHE A 74 6.46 -45.07 -23.69
CA PHE A 74 5.32 -45.94 -23.41
C PHE A 74 4.45 -46.16 -24.66
N THR A 75 4.15 -45.11 -25.42
CA THR A 75 3.36 -45.21 -26.66
C THR A 75 4.09 -45.98 -27.75
N LEU A 76 5.41 -45.85 -27.86
CA LEU A 76 6.23 -46.64 -28.79
C LEU A 76 6.21 -48.14 -28.43
N ILE A 77 6.41 -48.49 -27.15
CA ILE A 77 6.37 -49.88 -26.70
C ILE A 77 4.96 -50.45 -26.86
N ALA A 78 3.93 -49.69 -26.48
CA ALA A 78 2.53 -50.07 -26.66
C ALA A 78 2.19 -50.33 -28.13
N PHE A 79 2.66 -49.46 -29.04
CA PHE A 79 2.49 -49.63 -30.47
C PHE A 79 3.18 -50.91 -30.98
N LEU A 80 4.41 -51.18 -30.55
CA LEU A 80 5.14 -52.41 -30.90
C LEU A 80 4.41 -53.66 -30.39
N ILE A 81 3.91 -53.64 -29.16
CA ILE A 81 3.10 -54.73 -28.58
C ILE A 81 1.87 -55.02 -29.44
N VAL A 82 1.12 -53.98 -29.81
CA VAL A 82 -0.08 -54.13 -30.64
C VAL A 82 0.30 -54.64 -32.03
N LEU A 83 1.39 -54.13 -32.62
CA LEU A 83 1.88 -54.55 -33.93
C LEU A 83 2.29 -56.03 -33.93
N VAL A 84 3.05 -56.48 -32.93
CA VAL A 84 3.47 -57.89 -32.77
C VAL A 84 2.26 -58.79 -32.49
N ALA A 85 1.38 -58.41 -31.56
CA ALA A 85 0.18 -59.20 -31.24
C ALA A 85 -0.77 -59.35 -32.44
N ASN A 86 -0.83 -58.34 -33.33
CA ASN A 86 -1.59 -58.41 -34.57
C ASN A 86 -1.00 -59.39 -35.59
N ARG A 87 0.30 -59.69 -35.52
CA ARG A 87 0.97 -60.69 -36.38
C ARG A 87 0.84 -62.12 -35.87
N LEU A 88 0.46 -62.34 -34.60
CA LEU A 88 0.29 -63.66 -34.02
C LEU A 88 -1.06 -64.32 -34.42
N PRO A 89 -1.09 -65.64 -34.73
CA PRO A 89 -2.29 -66.36 -35.14
C PRO A 89 -3.23 -66.69 -33.96
N LEU A 90 -3.49 -65.73 -33.06
CA LEU A 90 -4.40 -65.86 -31.92
C LEU A 90 -5.82 -65.43 -32.27
N LYS A 91 -6.84 -66.12 -31.72
CA LYS A 91 -8.26 -65.70 -31.83
C LYS A 91 -8.46 -64.33 -31.14
N ARG A 92 -9.34 -63.49 -31.70
CA ARG A 92 -9.62 -62.13 -31.21
C ARG A 92 -10.00 -62.09 -29.71
N THR A 93 -10.74 -63.10 -29.24
CA THR A 93 -11.17 -63.25 -27.84
C THR A 93 -10.01 -63.47 -26.86
N VAL A 94 -8.90 -64.05 -27.31
CA VAL A 94 -7.68 -64.27 -26.50
C VAL A 94 -6.70 -63.13 -26.70
N ARG A 95 -6.61 -62.60 -27.92
CA ARG A 95 -5.69 -61.50 -28.28
C ARG A 95 -5.97 -60.23 -27.49
N PHE A 96 -7.24 -59.83 -27.36
CA PHE A 96 -7.61 -58.61 -26.64
C PHE A 96 -7.18 -58.59 -25.17
N PRO A 97 -7.58 -59.55 -24.31
CA PRO A 97 -7.18 -59.54 -22.90
C PRO A 97 -5.66 -59.69 -22.73
N LEU A 98 -5.00 -60.45 -23.62
CA LEU A 98 -3.54 -60.59 -23.60
C LEU A 98 -2.83 -59.27 -23.91
N VAL A 99 -3.26 -58.54 -24.96
CA VAL A 99 -2.72 -57.22 -25.30
C VAL A 99 -2.99 -56.22 -24.17
N LEU A 100 -4.21 -56.19 -23.63
CA LEU A 100 -4.57 -55.30 -22.53
C LEU A 100 -3.73 -55.58 -21.27
N GLY A 101 -3.57 -56.85 -20.89
CA GLY A 101 -2.75 -57.25 -19.76
C GLY A 101 -1.27 -56.88 -19.94
N LEU A 102 -0.72 -57.08 -21.14
CA LEU A 102 0.66 -56.69 -21.45
C LEU A 102 0.85 -55.16 -21.42
N LEU A 103 -0.12 -54.38 -21.94
CA LEU A 103 -0.09 -52.92 -21.89
C LEU A 103 -0.13 -52.39 -20.45
N ILE A 104 -0.95 -52.98 -19.58
CA ILE A 104 -1.00 -52.62 -18.15
C ILE A 104 0.34 -52.96 -17.48
N LEU A 105 0.85 -54.17 -17.68
CA LEU A 105 2.12 -54.62 -17.09
C LEU A 105 3.27 -53.70 -17.50
N VAL A 106 3.38 -53.40 -18.80
CA VAL A 106 4.40 -52.49 -19.34
C VAL A 106 4.19 -51.06 -18.87
N GLY A 107 2.95 -50.62 -18.67
CA GLY A 107 2.65 -49.29 -18.13
C GLY A 107 3.15 -49.13 -16.70
N VAL A 108 2.87 -50.11 -15.85
CA VAL A 108 3.33 -50.12 -14.45
C VAL A 108 4.86 -50.25 -14.38
N ALA A 109 5.45 -51.20 -15.12
CA ALA A 109 6.89 -51.40 -15.14
C ALA A 109 7.64 -50.19 -15.71
N GLY A 110 7.15 -49.62 -16.82
CA GLY A 110 7.73 -48.45 -17.47
C GLY A 110 7.64 -47.19 -16.60
N THR A 111 6.50 -46.96 -15.94
CA THR A 111 6.35 -45.83 -15.01
C THR A 111 7.26 -45.99 -13.80
N SER A 112 7.35 -47.20 -13.24
CA SER A 112 8.24 -47.50 -12.10
C SER A 112 9.71 -47.31 -12.47
N PHE A 113 10.11 -47.80 -13.64
CA PHE A 113 11.45 -47.61 -14.18
C PHE A 113 11.77 -46.12 -14.40
N TRP A 114 10.85 -45.37 -15.00
CA TRP A 114 10.99 -43.92 -15.22
C TRP A 114 11.11 -43.17 -13.89
N ALA A 115 10.27 -43.49 -12.91
CA ALA A 115 10.30 -42.86 -11.59
C ALA A 115 11.61 -43.12 -10.83
N ALA A 116 12.18 -44.32 -10.96
CA ALA A 116 13.44 -44.67 -10.29
C ALA A 116 14.68 -44.09 -11.00
N ASN A 117 14.70 -44.04 -12.33
CA ASN A 117 15.94 -43.76 -13.09
C ASN A 117 15.93 -42.40 -13.80
N VAL A 118 14.79 -41.93 -14.26
CA VAL A 118 14.68 -40.70 -15.08
C VAL A 118 14.25 -39.51 -14.24
N TRP A 119 13.29 -39.71 -13.33
CA TRP A 119 12.76 -38.63 -12.49
C TRP A 119 13.81 -37.92 -11.63
N PRO A 120 14.77 -38.60 -10.95
CA PRO A 120 15.77 -37.90 -10.14
C PRO A 120 16.62 -36.90 -10.95
N ALA A 121 16.94 -37.21 -12.21
CA ALA A 121 17.66 -36.31 -13.10
C ALA A 121 16.79 -35.17 -13.66
N LEU A 122 15.48 -35.39 -13.81
CA LEU A 122 14.53 -34.39 -14.30
C LEU A 122 13.96 -33.49 -13.19
N HIS A 123 13.95 -33.94 -11.94
CA HIS A 123 13.43 -33.18 -10.82
C HIS A 123 14.36 -32.00 -10.54
N TYR A 124 13.83 -30.78 -10.60
CA TYR A 124 14.63 -29.58 -10.40
C TYR A 124 14.62 -29.19 -8.93
N ASP A 125 15.81 -29.07 -8.35
CA ASP A 125 16.03 -28.60 -6.99
C ASP A 125 16.51 -27.15 -7.00
N ALA A 126 15.74 -26.26 -6.36
CA ALA A 126 16.06 -24.84 -6.31
C ALA A 126 17.24 -24.52 -5.38
N ALA A 127 17.53 -25.37 -4.39
CA ALA A 127 18.65 -25.14 -3.45
C ALA A 127 19.99 -25.44 -4.12
N THR A 128 20.06 -26.54 -4.89
CA THR A 128 21.29 -26.98 -5.58
C THR A 128 21.39 -26.49 -7.02
N ASN A 129 20.33 -25.88 -7.55
CA ASN A 129 20.17 -25.50 -8.96
C ASN A 129 20.44 -26.67 -9.92
N SER A 130 20.10 -27.90 -9.48
CA SER A 130 20.33 -29.13 -10.23
C SER A 130 19.00 -29.66 -10.83
N GLY A 131 19.10 -30.51 -11.85
CA GLY A 131 17.94 -31.09 -12.56
C GLY A 131 17.44 -30.29 -13.76
N PHE A 132 16.33 -30.74 -14.37
CA PHE A 132 15.81 -30.15 -15.61
C PHE A 132 14.67 -29.13 -15.37
N ARG A 133 14.95 -27.87 -15.67
CA ARG A 133 13.98 -26.77 -15.77
C ARG A 133 14.40 -25.80 -16.86
N LEU A 134 13.51 -25.50 -17.80
CA LEU A 134 13.73 -24.43 -18.77
C LEU A 134 13.52 -23.07 -18.10
N PHE A 135 14.40 -22.11 -18.42
CA PHE A 135 14.36 -20.73 -17.90
C PHE A 135 14.29 -20.62 -16.36
N PRO A 136 15.15 -21.31 -15.59
CA PRO A 136 15.03 -21.41 -14.13
C PRO A 136 15.02 -20.03 -13.46
N ALA A 137 15.91 -19.11 -13.87
CA ALA A 137 15.95 -17.75 -13.35
C ALA A 137 14.64 -16.98 -13.60
N PHE A 138 14.07 -17.07 -14.81
CA PHE A 138 12.80 -16.42 -15.15
C PHE A 138 11.64 -16.99 -14.33
N VAL A 139 11.56 -18.33 -14.21
CA VAL A 139 10.52 -18.99 -13.41
C VAL A 139 10.60 -18.53 -11.96
N SER A 140 11.79 -18.55 -11.35
CA SER A 140 11.97 -18.14 -9.96
C SER A 140 11.65 -16.67 -9.74
N GLN A 141 12.08 -15.79 -10.66
CA GLN A 141 11.78 -14.35 -10.59
C GLN A 141 10.28 -14.04 -10.71
N TYR A 142 9.55 -14.76 -11.57
CA TYR A 142 8.15 -14.47 -11.91
C TYR A 142 7.14 -15.53 -11.45
N GLN A 143 7.50 -16.38 -10.47
CA GLN A 143 6.65 -17.48 -9.99
C GLN A 143 5.30 -17.02 -9.43
N ALA A 144 5.24 -15.82 -8.86
CA ALA A 144 4.04 -15.22 -8.26
C ALA A 144 3.53 -13.98 -9.03
N ILE A 145 4.07 -13.71 -10.23
CA ILE A 145 3.80 -12.49 -11.00
C ILE A 145 2.98 -12.82 -12.24
N THR A 146 1.73 -12.36 -12.29
CA THR A 146 0.85 -12.43 -13.47
C THR A 146 1.29 -11.44 -14.55
N LEU A 147 0.91 -11.66 -15.82
CA LEU A 147 1.28 -10.79 -16.95
C LEU A 147 0.94 -9.31 -16.69
N ARG A 148 -0.25 -9.04 -16.13
CA ARG A 148 -0.72 -7.68 -15.82
C ARG A 148 0.11 -6.92 -14.78
N ARG A 149 0.95 -7.61 -13.99
CA ARG A 149 1.83 -7.02 -12.97
C ARG A 149 3.24 -6.71 -13.49
N LEU A 150 3.56 -7.11 -14.73
CA LEU A 150 4.85 -6.78 -15.32
C LEU A 150 4.95 -5.27 -15.63
N PRO A 151 6.16 -4.69 -15.61
CA PRO A 151 6.38 -3.25 -15.81
C PRO A 151 5.71 -2.62 -17.05
N PRO A 152 5.57 -3.29 -18.21
CA PRO A 152 4.89 -2.70 -19.36
C PRO A 152 3.37 -2.56 -19.20
N PHE A 153 2.76 -3.28 -18.24
CA PHE A 153 1.30 -3.33 -18.06
C PHE A 153 0.87 -2.63 -16.78
N GLU A 154 1.37 -3.07 -15.63
CA GLU A 154 1.08 -2.49 -14.30
C GLU A 154 -0.42 -2.23 -14.01
N MET A 155 -1.30 -3.14 -14.44
CA MET A 155 -2.75 -2.98 -14.36
C MET A 155 -3.37 -3.75 -13.19
N THR A 156 -4.40 -3.18 -12.58
CA THR A 156 -5.34 -3.97 -11.77
C THR A 156 -5.98 -5.07 -12.61
N GLU A 157 -6.53 -6.09 -11.96
CA GLU A 157 -7.26 -7.15 -12.64
C GLU A 157 -8.44 -6.60 -13.46
N LEU A 158 -9.18 -5.66 -12.88
CA LEU A 158 -10.29 -5.00 -13.56
C LEU A 158 -9.82 -4.19 -14.77
N GLU A 159 -8.75 -3.40 -14.63
CA GLU A 159 -8.18 -2.64 -15.76
C GLU A 159 -7.75 -3.55 -16.89
N PHE A 160 -7.06 -4.66 -16.58
CA PHE A 160 -6.61 -5.63 -17.57
C PHE A 160 -7.78 -6.27 -18.32
N TYR A 161 -8.84 -6.70 -17.61
CA TYR A 161 -10.05 -7.23 -18.27
C TYR A 161 -10.84 -6.17 -19.06
N SER A 162 -10.71 -4.90 -18.67
CA SER A 162 -11.30 -3.79 -19.38
C SER A 162 -10.41 -3.23 -20.50
N TRP A 163 -9.22 -3.80 -20.72
CA TRP A 163 -8.27 -3.29 -21.70
C TRP A 163 -8.76 -3.56 -23.13
N TRP A 164 -8.32 -2.73 -24.08
CA TRP A 164 -8.83 -2.77 -25.45
C TRP A 164 -8.70 -4.14 -26.15
N PRO A 165 -7.65 -4.99 -25.92
CA PRO A 165 -7.57 -6.28 -26.58
C PRO A 165 -8.71 -7.22 -26.18
N MET A 166 -9.06 -7.25 -24.89
CA MET A 166 -10.20 -8.03 -24.41
C MET A 166 -11.51 -7.48 -24.98
N ARG A 167 -11.69 -6.15 -24.98
CA ARG A 167 -12.87 -5.52 -25.59
C ARG A 167 -12.99 -5.87 -27.08
N LEU A 168 -11.88 -5.88 -27.82
CA LEU A 168 -11.87 -6.23 -29.24
C LEU A 168 -12.27 -7.70 -29.44
N LEU A 169 -11.72 -8.63 -28.65
CA LEU A 169 -12.11 -10.05 -28.70
C LEU A 169 -13.60 -10.22 -28.41
N LEU A 170 -14.12 -9.60 -27.36
CA LEU A 170 -15.54 -9.66 -27.00
C LEU A 170 -16.44 -9.02 -28.07
N MET A 171 -16.08 -7.86 -28.60
CA MET A 171 -16.84 -7.21 -29.68
C MET A 171 -16.83 -8.06 -30.97
N THR A 172 -15.68 -8.64 -31.31
CA THR A 172 -15.56 -9.55 -32.46
C THR A 172 -16.43 -10.79 -32.26
N PHE A 173 -16.47 -11.34 -31.05
CA PHE A 173 -17.34 -12.45 -30.69
C PHE A 173 -18.83 -12.08 -30.80
N ILE A 174 -19.24 -10.90 -30.28
CA ILE A 174 -20.62 -10.40 -30.37
C ILE A 174 -21.03 -10.22 -31.83
N ILE A 175 -20.19 -9.58 -32.64
CA ILE A 175 -20.46 -9.34 -34.07
C ILE A 175 -20.57 -10.68 -34.81
N ASN A 176 -19.65 -11.62 -34.54
CA ASN A 176 -19.71 -12.97 -35.09
C ASN A 176 -21.02 -13.66 -34.69
N MET A 177 -21.40 -13.60 -33.41
CA MET A 177 -22.62 -14.23 -32.94
C MET A 177 -23.87 -13.61 -33.54
N PHE A 178 -23.93 -12.30 -33.65
CA PHE A 178 -25.03 -11.59 -34.30
C PHE A 178 -25.18 -11.99 -35.77
N ILE A 179 -24.09 -11.93 -36.55
CA ILE A 179 -24.10 -12.30 -37.98
C ILE A 179 -24.42 -13.79 -38.15
N ALA A 180 -23.85 -14.67 -37.33
CA ALA A 180 -24.17 -16.10 -37.34
C ALA A 180 -25.65 -16.36 -37.01
N THR A 181 -26.23 -15.63 -36.07
CA THR A 181 -27.67 -15.73 -35.72
C THR A 181 -28.53 -15.41 -36.92
N ILE A 182 -28.32 -14.24 -37.53
CA ILE A 182 -29.09 -13.78 -38.68
C ILE A 182 -28.94 -14.73 -39.87
N ARG A 183 -27.73 -15.20 -40.15
CA ARG A 183 -27.45 -15.98 -41.37
C ARG A 183 -27.69 -17.47 -41.24
N ARG A 184 -27.55 -18.06 -40.05
CA ARG A 184 -27.60 -19.53 -39.88
C ARG A 184 -28.86 -20.06 -39.21
N ILE A 185 -29.53 -19.24 -38.40
CA ILE A 185 -30.69 -19.66 -37.59
C ILE A 185 -31.97 -19.13 -38.22
N GLU A 186 -32.92 -19.99 -38.52
CA GLU A 186 -34.22 -19.56 -39.05
C GLU A 186 -35.07 -18.94 -37.94
N PHE A 187 -35.72 -17.81 -38.21
CA PHE A 187 -36.65 -17.14 -37.29
C PHE A 187 -37.99 -17.86 -37.25
N THR A 188 -37.97 -19.11 -36.79
CA THR A 188 -39.14 -19.95 -36.61
C THR A 188 -39.35 -20.24 -35.13
N PHE A 189 -40.59 -20.50 -34.74
CA PHE A 189 -40.96 -20.82 -33.36
C PHE A 189 -40.09 -21.94 -32.74
N LYS A 190 -39.75 -22.96 -33.54
CA LYS A 190 -38.89 -24.08 -33.13
C LYS A 190 -37.49 -23.64 -32.70
N ASN A 191 -36.99 -22.52 -33.24
CA ASN A 191 -35.65 -21.99 -32.96
C ASN A 191 -35.65 -20.85 -31.93
N ILE A 192 -36.81 -20.48 -31.36
CA ILE A 192 -36.89 -19.41 -30.34
C ILE A 192 -35.88 -19.61 -29.23
N GLY A 193 -35.69 -20.85 -28.74
CA GLY A 193 -34.70 -21.13 -27.70
C GLY A 193 -33.28 -20.70 -28.07
N VAL A 194 -32.79 -21.09 -29.25
CA VAL A 194 -31.43 -20.72 -29.70
C VAL A 194 -31.33 -19.21 -29.93
N LEU A 195 -32.36 -18.59 -30.51
CA LEU A 195 -32.42 -17.13 -30.68
C LEU A 195 -32.35 -16.42 -29.32
N THR A 196 -33.10 -16.92 -28.33
CA THR A 196 -33.14 -16.37 -26.97
C THR A 196 -31.77 -16.50 -26.28
N VAL A 197 -31.07 -17.64 -26.45
CA VAL A 197 -29.70 -17.82 -25.95
C VAL A 197 -28.75 -16.81 -26.58
N HIS A 198 -28.76 -16.66 -27.91
CA HIS A 198 -27.87 -15.74 -28.61
C HIS A 198 -28.15 -14.27 -28.21
N THR A 199 -29.43 -13.88 -28.14
CA THR A 199 -29.83 -12.56 -27.64
C THR A 199 -29.36 -12.35 -26.20
N GLY A 200 -29.49 -13.36 -25.34
CA GLY A 200 -29.00 -13.33 -23.96
C GLY A 200 -27.48 -13.09 -23.88
N ILE A 201 -26.68 -13.84 -24.67
CA ILE A 201 -25.21 -13.67 -24.74
C ILE A 201 -24.84 -12.25 -25.19
N ILE A 202 -25.47 -11.74 -26.25
CA ILE A 202 -25.23 -10.38 -26.76
C ILE A 202 -25.59 -9.33 -25.70
N THR A 203 -26.74 -9.52 -25.02
CA THR A 203 -27.22 -8.62 -23.97
C THR A 203 -26.26 -8.57 -22.78
N ILE A 204 -25.77 -9.74 -22.33
CA ILE A 204 -24.75 -9.81 -21.27
C ILE A 204 -23.51 -9.03 -21.69
N ALA A 205 -22.99 -9.28 -22.89
CA ALA A 205 -21.73 -8.69 -23.33
C ALA A 205 -21.84 -7.16 -23.48
N LEU A 206 -22.95 -6.65 -24.03
CA LEU A 206 -23.22 -5.21 -24.09
C LEU A 206 -23.42 -4.60 -22.70
N GLY A 207 -24.15 -5.30 -21.81
CA GLY A 207 -24.33 -4.90 -20.42
C GLY A 207 -23.01 -4.80 -19.66
N SER A 208 -22.08 -5.75 -19.88
CA SER A 208 -20.73 -5.73 -19.31
C SER A 208 -19.90 -4.56 -19.81
N ILE A 209 -19.97 -4.21 -21.10
CA ILE A 209 -19.28 -3.04 -21.66
C ILE A 209 -19.84 -1.74 -21.05
N TYR A 210 -21.16 -1.62 -20.95
CA TYR A 210 -21.82 -0.47 -20.33
C TYR A 210 -21.43 -0.32 -18.85
N TYR A 211 -21.45 -1.44 -18.11
CA TYR A 211 -21.03 -1.52 -16.72
C TYR A 211 -19.59 -1.06 -16.53
N GLN A 212 -18.63 -1.65 -17.25
CA GLN A 212 -17.21 -1.31 -17.11
C GLN A 212 -16.90 0.17 -17.43
N LYS A 213 -17.65 0.80 -18.34
CA LYS A 213 -17.40 2.19 -18.74
C LYS A 213 -17.88 3.21 -17.70
N LEU A 214 -18.97 2.90 -17.00
CA LEU A 214 -19.65 3.87 -16.11
C LEU A 214 -19.50 3.52 -14.63
N LYS A 215 -18.94 2.35 -14.32
CA LYS A 215 -18.67 1.92 -12.96
C LYS A 215 -17.75 2.91 -12.25
N LYS A 216 -18.14 3.27 -11.04
CA LYS A 216 -17.41 4.08 -10.07
C LYS A 216 -17.52 3.35 -8.73
N GLU A 217 -16.38 3.15 -8.11
CA GLU A 217 -16.25 2.54 -6.78
C GLU A 217 -15.30 3.36 -5.93
N GLY A 218 -15.53 3.35 -4.63
CA GLY A 218 -14.77 4.14 -3.69
C GLY A 218 -15.28 4.00 -2.28
N ASP A 219 -14.83 4.89 -1.41
CA ASP A 219 -15.27 5.00 -0.03
C ASP A 219 -15.63 6.45 0.29
N THR A 220 -16.60 6.66 1.14
CA THR A 220 -16.84 7.98 1.76
C THR A 220 -16.68 7.85 3.27
N LEU A 221 -16.00 8.81 3.87
CA LEU A 221 -15.76 8.90 5.30
C LEU A 221 -16.76 9.88 5.88
N LEU A 222 -17.59 9.43 6.82
CA LEU A 222 -18.53 10.31 7.52
C LEU A 222 -18.06 10.46 8.97
N ILE A 223 -17.86 11.71 9.39
CA ILE A 223 -17.45 12.07 10.75
C ILE A 223 -18.71 12.25 11.60
N SER A 224 -18.68 11.79 12.85
CA SER A 224 -19.76 12.03 13.81
C SER A 224 -19.84 13.50 14.19
N GLY A 225 -21.04 14.07 14.26
CA GLY A 225 -21.22 15.41 14.83
C GLY A 225 -21.15 15.36 16.36
N ARG A 226 -20.67 16.45 16.95
CA ARG A 226 -20.78 16.70 18.40
C ARG A 226 -21.45 18.05 18.62
N ASP A 227 -22.38 18.10 19.55
CA ASP A 227 -22.93 19.38 19.99
C ASP A 227 -22.03 20.05 21.04
N VAL A 228 -22.45 21.22 21.52
CA VAL A 228 -21.69 22.03 22.50
C VAL A 228 -21.52 21.31 23.84
N SER A 229 -22.43 20.38 24.18
CA SER A 229 -22.34 19.49 25.34
C SER A 229 -21.51 18.23 25.10
N GLY A 230 -20.98 18.03 23.89
CA GLY A 230 -20.24 16.83 23.51
C GLY A 230 -21.12 15.61 23.19
N ALA A 231 -22.44 15.77 23.18
CA ALA A 231 -23.38 14.72 22.82
C ALA A 231 -23.43 14.54 21.30
N ALA A 232 -23.89 13.35 20.88
CA ALA A 232 -23.96 12.98 19.47
C ALA A 232 -24.89 13.92 18.68
N ALA A 233 -24.35 14.57 17.67
CA ALA A 233 -25.07 15.42 16.73
C ALA A 233 -24.90 14.91 15.29
N ILE A 234 -25.67 15.49 14.36
CA ILE A 234 -25.54 15.17 12.93
C ILE A 234 -24.16 15.65 12.44
N GLY A 235 -23.42 14.74 11.80
CA GLY A 235 -22.11 15.00 11.22
C GLY A 235 -22.12 16.02 10.07
N PRO A 236 -20.95 16.56 9.69
CA PRO A 236 -20.85 17.49 8.57
C PRO A 236 -21.27 16.83 7.25
N PRO A 237 -21.88 17.58 6.32
CA PRO A 237 -22.30 17.06 5.02
C PRO A 237 -21.11 16.63 4.16
N GLN A 238 -21.14 15.40 3.69
CA GLN A 238 -20.15 14.83 2.78
C GLN A 238 -20.75 14.74 1.38
N ALA A 239 -20.28 15.62 0.50
CA ALA A 239 -20.67 15.66 -0.91
C ALA A 239 -19.71 14.89 -1.82
N THR A 240 -18.69 14.23 -1.26
CA THR A 240 -17.65 13.54 -2.02
C THR A 240 -17.39 12.12 -1.53
N PHE A 241 -16.78 11.32 -2.42
CA PHE A 241 -16.22 10.01 -2.10
C PHE A 241 -14.86 9.83 -2.77
N TYR A 242 -13.99 9.04 -2.16
CA TYR A 242 -12.64 8.72 -2.62
C TYR A 242 -12.66 7.52 -3.54
N ASP A 243 -12.19 7.66 -4.78
CA ASP A 243 -12.08 6.60 -5.78
C ASP A 243 -11.19 5.45 -5.27
N ASN A 244 -11.60 4.22 -5.50
CA ASN A 244 -10.83 3.06 -5.04
C ASN A 244 -9.53 2.84 -5.83
N THR A 245 -9.46 3.32 -7.07
CA THR A 245 -8.39 3.01 -8.03
C THR A 245 -7.62 4.22 -8.53
N ALA A 246 -8.31 5.33 -8.79
CA ALA A 246 -7.72 6.53 -9.34
C ALA A 246 -7.02 7.35 -8.26
N VAL A 247 -5.78 7.73 -8.53
CA VAL A 247 -4.94 8.50 -7.60
C VAL A 247 -4.64 9.89 -8.14
N VAL A 248 -4.39 10.82 -7.23
CA VAL A 248 -4.12 12.23 -7.50
C VAL A 248 -2.98 12.71 -6.61
N LEU A 249 -2.28 13.75 -7.05
CA LEU A 249 -1.53 14.63 -6.18
C LEU A 249 -2.45 15.77 -5.75
N TYR A 250 -2.68 15.88 -4.45
CA TYR A 250 -3.29 17.04 -3.84
C TYR A 250 -2.22 18.11 -3.64
N VAL A 251 -2.49 19.32 -4.13
CA VAL A 251 -1.59 20.46 -4.00
C VAL A 251 -2.37 21.62 -3.41
N ALA A 252 -1.78 22.30 -2.44
CA ALA A 252 -2.33 23.53 -1.89
C ALA A 252 -1.22 24.57 -1.75
N GLN A 253 -1.53 25.83 -2.07
CA GLN A 253 -0.62 26.96 -1.93
C GLN A 253 -1.20 27.96 -0.93
N ASP A 254 -0.41 28.34 0.07
CA ASP A 254 -0.82 29.34 1.04
C ASP A 254 -0.60 30.75 0.47
N HIS A 255 -1.70 31.42 0.10
CA HIS A 255 -1.67 32.76 -0.49
C HIS A 255 -1.84 33.89 0.53
N THR A 256 -2.39 33.61 1.72
CA THR A 256 -2.88 34.69 2.61
C THR A 256 -2.68 34.44 4.11
N GLY A 257 -2.38 33.20 4.54
CA GLY A 257 -2.29 32.85 5.96
C GLY A 257 -3.58 33.04 6.78
N LEU A 258 -4.70 33.45 6.16
CA LEU A 258 -5.92 33.93 6.83
C LEU A 258 -7.16 33.07 6.53
N GLY A 259 -7.00 31.84 6.03
CA GLY A 259 -8.11 30.91 5.79
C GLY A 259 -7.67 29.47 5.49
N PRO A 260 -8.61 28.51 5.45
CA PRO A 260 -8.30 27.13 5.09
C PRO A 260 -7.78 27.07 3.65
N THR A 261 -6.58 26.54 3.46
CA THR A 261 -5.97 26.41 2.14
C THR A 261 -6.80 25.48 1.26
N ALA A 262 -7.23 25.97 0.09
CA ALA A 262 -7.96 25.15 -0.87
C ALA A 262 -7.02 24.15 -1.56
N TRP A 263 -7.49 22.91 -1.73
CA TRP A 263 -6.73 21.85 -2.38
C TRP A 263 -7.12 21.70 -3.85
N GLU A 264 -6.13 21.70 -4.73
CA GLU A 264 -6.22 21.28 -6.12
C GLU A 264 -5.94 19.77 -6.23
N GLN A 265 -6.71 19.04 -7.05
CA GLN A 265 -6.48 17.62 -7.35
C GLN A 265 -5.88 17.44 -8.74
N ARG A 266 -4.60 17.06 -8.84
CA ARG A 266 -3.94 16.76 -10.11
C ARG A 266 -3.90 15.24 -10.37
N PRO A 267 -4.69 14.71 -11.33
CA PRO A 267 -4.73 13.27 -11.59
C PRO A 267 -3.41 12.71 -12.10
N ILE A 268 -2.93 11.64 -11.45
CA ILE A 268 -1.70 10.96 -11.86
C ILE A 268 -2.07 9.84 -12.83
N LYS A 269 -1.96 10.11 -14.13
CA LYS A 269 -2.27 9.12 -15.16
C LYS A 269 -1.09 8.17 -15.34
N ARG A 270 -1.38 6.87 -15.42
CA ARG A 270 -0.37 5.80 -15.65
C ARG A 270 0.71 5.73 -14.55
N LEU A 271 0.33 6.00 -13.29
CA LEU A 271 1.21 5.69 -12.17
C LEU A 271 1.44 4.18 -12.13
N PRO A 272 2.69 3.70 -11.95
CA PRO A 272 2.95 2.30 -11.68
C PRO A 272 2.23 1.83 -10.40
N ARG A 273 2.06 0.53 -10.25
CA ARG A 273 1.30 -0.10 -9.17
C ARG A 273 2.07 -1.20 -8.45
N TYR A 274 2.88 -2.00 -9.15
CA TYR A 274 3.48 -3.23 -8.58
C TYR A 274 5.01 -3.25 -8.54
N ASN A 275 5.68 -2.43 -9.34
CA ASN A 275 7.14 -2.38 -9.35
C ASN A 275 7.63 -1.01 -8.88
N ASP A 276 8.87 -0.99 -8.42
CA ASP A 276 9.55 0.21 -7.97
C ASP A 276 10.28 0.92 -9.13
N TYR A 277 10.32 2.25 -9.04
CA TYR A 277 10.87 3.15 -10.04
C TYR A 277 11.67 4.26 -9.36
N ALA A 278 12.92 4.41 -9.80
CA ALA A 278 13.84 5.48 -9.42
C ALA A 278 13.81 5.77 -7.91
N LEU A 279 14.14 4.76 -7.09
CA LEU A 279 14.09 4.88 -5.63
C LEU A 279 15.18 5.79 -5.06
N ASP A 280 16.21 6.05 -5.86
CA ASP A 280 17.38 6.85 -5.54
C ASP A 280 17.26 8.34 -5.91
N VAL A 281 16.10 8.79 -6.41
CA VAL A 281 15.86 10.20 -6.74
C VAL A 281 15.73 11.08 -5.49
N GLY A 282 16.05 12.37 -5.66
CA GLY A 282 15.96 13.37 -4.60
C GLY A 282 17.30 13.86 -4.04
N ASP A 283 18.43 13.48 -4.64
CA ASP A 283 19.76 14.02 -4.33
C ASP A 283 20.33 14.93 -5.43
N GLU A 284 19.49 15.46 -6.32
CA GLU A 284 19.97 16.23 -7.47
C GLU A 284 20.77 17.49 -7.07
N HIS A 285 20.50 18.05 -5.89
CA HIS A 285 21.21 19.21 -5.32
C HIS A 285 22.27 18.84 -4.28
N ALA A 286 22.43 17.55 -3.96
CA ALA A 286 23.35 17.06 -2.94
C ALA A 286 24.65 16.55 -3.56
N ARG A 287 25.76 16.68 -2.82
CA ARG A 287 27.05 16.08 -3.20
C ARG A 287 27.02 14.56 -3.06
N THR A 288 26.44 14.08 -1.97
CA THR A 288 26.25 12.66 -1.67
C THR A 288 25.11 12.47 -0.67
N SER A 289 24.78 11.21 -0.38
CA SER A 289 23.84 10.82 0.67
C SER A 289 24.47 9.82 1.61
N LEU A 290 23.92 9.71 2.82
CA LEU A 290 24.50 8.88 3.88
C LEU A 290 24.40 7.40 3.49
N TRP A 291 23.32 7.04 2.80
CA TRP A 291 23.10 5.70 2.24
C TRP A 291 24.05 5.35 1.08
N ARG A 292 24.76 6.33 0.50
CA ARG A 292 25.80 6.08 -0.52
C ARG A 292 27.20 6.01 0.10
N THR A 293 27.43 6.66 1.25
CA THR A 293 28.74 6.70 1.92
C THR A 293 28.94 5.58 2.93
N GLY A 294 27.86 5.02 3.50
CA GLY A 294 27.91 3.97 4.52
C GLY A 294 27.23 2.66 4.10
N SER A 295 26.35 2.16 4.98
CA SER A 295 25.56 0.94 4.80
C SER A 295 24.93 0.77 3.41
N ALA A 296 24.92 -0.47 2.88
CA ALA A 296 24.31 -0.85 1.61
C ALA A 296 22.93 -0.17 1.41
N SER A 297 22.79 0.65 0.36
CA SER A 297 21.54 1.37 0.11
C SER A 297 20.37 0.38 0.05
N PRO A 298 19.20 0.67 0.64
CA PRO A 298 18.11 -0.31 0.73
C PRO A 298 17.57 -0.80 -0.62
N TRP A 299 17.81 -0.05 -1.70
CA TRP A 299 17.46 -0.40 -3.07
C TRP A 299 18.59 -1.07 -3.86
N GLN A 300 19.71 -1.44 -3.23
CA GLN A 300 20.81 -2.14 -3.89
C GLN A 300 20.29 -3.46 -4.49
N GLY A 301 20.57 -3.69 -5.78
CA GLY A 301 20.03 -4.85 -6.52
C GLY A 301 18.61 -4.67 -7.05
N THR A 302 17.91 -3.59 -6.70
CA THR A 302 16.61 -3.26 -7.30
C THR A 302 16.80 -2.59 -8.67
N PRO A 303 16.12 -3.04 -9.74
CA PRO A 303 16.23 -2.41 -11.04
C PRO A 303 15.77 -0.95 -11.00
N GLN A 304 16.68 -0.02 -11.33
CA GLN A 304 16.36 1.40 -11.42
C GLN A 304 15.64 1.69 -12.74
N ARG A 305 14.32 1.88 -12.65
CA ARG A 305 13.47 2.23 -13.79
C ARG A 305 13.18 3.73 -13.75
N PRO A 306 13.42 4.49 -14.83
CA PRO A 306 13.10 5.90 -14.84
C PRO A 306 11.59 6.12 -14.83
N LEU A 307 11.14 7.17 -14.16
CA LEU A 307 9.75 7.62 -14.16
C LEU A 307 9.70 9.13 -14.42
N ASN A 308 8.74 9.56 -15.23
CA ASN A 308 8.51 10.96 -15.51
C ASN A 308 7.04 11.17 -15.91
N ILE A 309 6.21 11.52 -14.95
CA ILE A 309 4.78 11.80 -15.17
C ILE A 309 4.51 13.28 -14.90
N PRO A 310 4.28 14.12 -15.93
CA PRO A 310 3.92 15.51 -15.72
C PRO A 310 2.50 15.62 -15.12
N LEU A 311 2.31 16.58 -14.21
CA LEU A 311 1.05 16.84 -13.53
C LEU A 311 0.53 18.23 -13.92
N PRO A 312 -0.23 18.34 -15.04
CA PRO A 312 -0.75 19.61 -15.50
C PRO A 312 -1.74 20.22 -14.50
N PRO A 313 -1.88 21.55 -14.47
CA PRO A 313 -2.88 22.21 -13.64
C PRO A 313 -4.30 21.79 -14.05
N THR A 314 -5.17 21.73 -13.06
CA THR A 314 -6.61 21.43 -13.19
C THR A 314 -7.48 22.61 -12.78
N THR A 315 -6.92 23.53 -12.00
CA THR A 315 -7.52 24.79 -11.53
C THR A 315 -6.44 25.87 -11.46
N HIS A 316 -6.82 27.12 -11.20
CA HIS A 316 -5.89 28.23 -10.96
C HIS A 316 -5.67 28.51 -9.46
N LEU A 317 -5.72 27.47 -8.62
CA LEU A 317 -5.44 27.60 -7.18
C LEU A 317 -3.93 27.70 -6.88
N ILE A 318 -3.10 27.23 -7.80
CA ILE A 318 -1.64 27.24 -7.71
C ILE A 318 -1.11 28.15 -8.82
N ASP A 319 -0.07 28.93 -8.51
CA ASP A 319 0.54 29.84 -9.48
C ASP A 319 1.09 29.09 -10.70
N ASP A 320 0.96 29.68 -11.89
CA ASP A 320 1.29 29.06 -13.17
C ASP A 320 2.81 28.81 -13.37
N ASP A 321 3.66 29.50 -12.59
CA ASP A 321 5.11 29.29 -12.63
C ASP A 321 5.57 28.04 -11.85
N ILE A 322 4.66 27.41 -11.08
CA ILE A 322 4.92 26.21 -10.28
C ILE A 322 4.45 24.95 -11.01
N ASN A 323 5.38 24.05 -11.28
CA ASN A 323 5.16 22.81 -12.01
C ASN A 323 5.48 21.58 -11.14
N PHE A 324 4.77 20.48 -11.40
CA PHE A 324 4.93 19.23 -10.67
C PHE A 324 5.10 18.06 -11.63
N ARG A 325 6.00 17.13 -11.28
CA ARG A 325 6.16 15.85 -11.97
C ARG A 325 6.42 14.72 -10.97
N ILE A 326 5.94 13.52 -11.26
CA ILE A 326 6.32 12.31 -10.52
C ILE A 326 7.58 11.73 -11.17
N VAL A 327 8.66 11.63 -10.38
CA VAL A 327 9.98 11.17 -10.86
C VAL A 327 10.42 9.84 -10.24
N GLY A 328 9.74 9.39 -9.19
CA GLY A 328 9.98 8.09 -8.53
C GLY A 328 8.69 7.51 -7.96
N TYR A 329 8.67 6.20 -7.75
CA TYR A 329 7.55 5.47 -7.18
C TYR A 329 8.06 4.25 -6.41
N CYS A 330 7.64 4.12 -5.16
CA CYS A 330 7.80 2.92 -4.37
C CYS A 330 6.42 2.27 -4.20
N SER A 331 6.31 1.03 -4.66
CA SER A 331 5.06 0.27 -4.67
C SER A 331 4.61 -0.20 -3.29
N TYR A 332 5.59 -0.52 -2.44
CA TYR A 332 5.39 -0.99 -1.07
C TYR A 332 6.65 -0.72 -0.24
N GLY A 333 6.62 0.31 0.60
CA GLY A 333 7.79 0.72 1.36
C GLY A 333 7.48 1.61 2.54
N ARG A 334 8.46 1.74 3.44
CA ARG A 334 8.40 2.70 4.56
C ARG A 334 9.35 3.84 4.30
N LEU A 335 8.92 5.07 4.57
CA LEU A 335 9.83 6.20 4.53
C LEU A 335 10.80 6.10 5.70
N GLN A 336 12.08 6.17 5.39
CA GLN A 336 13.17 6.21 6.35
C GLN A 336 13.96 7.50 6.11
N SER A 337 14.47 8.07 7.19
CA SER A 337 15.33 9.25 7.09
C SER A 337 16.70 8.85 6.55
N ASP A 338 17.14 9.65 5.59
CA ASP A 338 18.47 9.74 5.00
C ASP A 338 18.96 11.18 5.25
N TYR A 339 20.25 11.41 5.05
CA TYR A 339 20.84 12.73 5.13
C TYR A 339 21.62 13.01 3.85
N LEU A 340 21.42 14.22 3.33
CA LEU A 340 22.08 14.71 2.12
C LEU A 340 23.18 15.68 2.50
N GLU A 341 24.39 15.47 1.96
CA GLU A 341 25.45 16.47 2.05
C GLU A 341 25.15 17.58 1.04
N VAL A 342 24.86 18.78 1.52
CA VAL A 342 24.58 19.94 0.69
C VAL A 342 25.72 20.94 0.81
N ALA A 343 26.05 21.63 -0.29
CA ALA A 343 26.94 22.78 -0.22
C ALA A 343 26.27 23.90 0.58
N ASP A 344 27.06 24.80 1.19
CA ASP A 344 26.61 25.95 1.99
C ASP A 344 25.40 26.63 1.34
N SER A 345 24.20 26.31 1.83
CA SER A 345 22.97 26.84 1.26
C SER A 345 22.67 28.17 1.94
N PRO A 346 22.45 29.26 1.19
CA PRO A 346 22.07 30.55 1.76
C PRO A 346 20.74 30.49 2.53
N ASN A 347 19.99 29.38 2.43
CA ASN A 347 18.73 29.16 3.15
C ASN A 347 18.92 28.68 4.61
N PHE A 348 20.11 28.21 4.99
CA PHE A 348 20.37 27.80 6.38
C PHE A 348 21.07 28.92 7.14
N ALA A 349 20.34 29.57 8.05
CA ALA A 349 20.88 30.61 8.92
C ALA A 349 21.93 30.10 9.94
N ARG A 350 22.07 28.77 10.10
CA ARG A 350 23.04 28.11 10.98
C ARG A 350 23.59 26.84 10.33
N ALA A 351 24.87 26.54 10.60
CA ALA A 351 25.48 25.27 10.21
C ALA A 351 24.71 24.07 10.78
N ASN A 352 24.55 23.02 9.99
CA ASN A 352 23.91 21.77 10.42
C ASN A 352 24.86 20.59 10.20
N PRO A 353 25.94 20.50 10.99
CA PRO A 353 26.98 19.52 10.80
C PRO A 353 26.44 18.11 11.11
N LEU A 354 26.89 17.13 10.33
CA LEU A 354 26.65 15.71 10.57
C LEU A 354 27.97 14.99 10.74
N ARG A 355 28.00 14.07 11.69
CA ARG A 355 29.16 13.23 12.00
C ARG A 355 28.71 11.79 12.04
N VAL A 356 29.46 10.93 11.36
CA VAL A 356 29.27 9.48 11.46
C VAL A 356 30.40 8.90 12.27
N VAL A 357 30.06 8.26 13.39
CA VAL A 357 31.01 7.54 14.24
C VAL A 357 30.79 6.05 14.03
N SER A 358 31.80 5.36 13.53
CA SER A 358 31.76 3.93 13.24
C SER A 358 32.40 3.13 14.36
N LEU A 359 31.73 2.06 14.78
CA LEU A 359 32.24 1.10 15.76
C LEU A 359 32.87 -0.09 15.05
N PHE A 360 34.09 -0.45 15.42
CA PHE A 360 34.82 -1.61 14.90
C PHE A 360 35.02 -2.63 16.01
N LEU A 361 34.71 -3.90 15.71
CA LEU A 361 34.93 -5.03 16.61
C LEU A 361 36.20 -5.76 16.17
N ASN A 362 37.23 -5.74 17.00
CA ASN A 362 38.47 -6.47 16.79
C ASN A 362 38.36 -7.91 17.35
N ILE A 363 37.20 -8.55 17.13
CA ILE A 363 36.93 -9.93 17.56
C ILE A 363 37.16 -10.84 16.35
N PRO A 364 38.13 -11.77 16.39
CA PRO A 364 38.31 -12.75 15.33
C PRO A 364 37.12 -13.70 15.26
N ASP A 365 36.68 -14.05 14.05
CA ASP A 365 35.68 -15.07 13.80
C ASP A 365 36.21 -16.50 14.05
N ASP A 366 35.38 -17.52 13.84
CA ASP A 366 35.75 -18.93 14.01
C ASP A 366 36.95 -19.36 13.11
N GLN A 367 37.29 -18.57 12.09
CA GLN A 367 38.42 -18.77 11.19
C GLN A 367 39.64 -17.90 11.55
N GLY A 368 39.57 -17.15 12.65
CA GLY A 368 40.63 -16.24 13.09
C GLY A 368 40.68 -14.91 12.34
N GLN A 369 39.70 -14.59 11.49
CA GLN A 369 39.66 -13.35 10.73
C GLN A 369 38.91 -12.26 11.48
N VAL A 370 39.50 -11.07 11.57
CA VAL A 370 38.84 -9.89 12.12
C VAL A 370 38.06 -9.20 10.99
N ARG A 371 36.79 -8.89 11.26
CA ARG A 371 35.94 -8.16 10.32
C ARG A 371 36.55 -6.77 10.06
N THR A 372 36.82 -6.46 8.80
CA THR A 372 37.47 -5.19 8.40
C THR A 372 36.52 -4.00 8.31
N GLY A 373 35.21 -4.25 8.22
CA GLY A 373 34.18 -3.21 8.15
C GLY A 373 33.58 -2.84 9.52
N PRO A 374 32.90 -1.69 9.62
CA PRO A 374 32.25 -1.28 10.86
C PRO A 374 31.14 -2.28 11.26
N ALA A 375 31.05 -2.55 12.56
CA ALA A 375 29.98 -3.33 13.14
C ALA A 375 28.69 -2.50 13.32
N PHE A 376 28.84 -1.20 13.58
CA PHE A 376 27.73 -0.26 13.75
C PHE A 376 28.15 1.17 13.37
N GLU A 377 27.21 2.01 12.96
CA GLU A 377 27.43 3.42 12.61
C GLU A 377 26.45 4.30 13.38
N PHE A 378 26.97 5.28 14.12
CA PHE A 378 26.19 6.30 14.82
C PHE A 378 26.11 7.56 13.96
N THR A 379 24.90 8.00 13.62
CA THR A 379 24.68 9.25 12.88
C THR A 379 24.31 10.35 13.85
N LEU A 380 25.18 11.35 14.00
CA LEU A 380 25.05 12.40 15.01
C LEU A 380 24.98 13.78 14.36
N LEU A 381 24.13 14.66 14.90
CA LEU A 381 24.01 16.07 14.51
C LEU A 381 24.43 16.94 15.70
N PRO A 382 25.72 17.37 15.79
CA PRO A 382 26.25 18.04 16.98
C PRO A 382 25.49 19.28 17.46
N ASN A 383 24.82 19.98 16.54
CA ASN A 383 24.06 21.19 16.84
C ASN A 383 22.61 20.93 17.31
N ALA A 384 22.15 19.68 17.30
CA ALA A 384 20.82 19.29 17.73
C ALA A 384 20.92 18.39 18.98
N PRO A 385 20.59 18.90 20.20
CA PRO A 385 20.78 18.17 21.46
C PRO A 385 20.28 16.72 21.47
N ILE A 386 19.09 16.45 20.92
CA ILE A 386 18.55 15.09 20.84
C ILE A 386 19.29 14.19 19.83
N GLN A 387 19.86 14.76 18.77
CA GLN A 387 20.52 14.02 17.70
C GLN A 387 22.05 14.00 17.81
N ARG A 388 22.64 14.72 18.78
CA ARG A 388 24.08 14.66 19.06
C ARG A 388 24.46 13.49 19.98
N ILE A 389 23.47 12.71 20.41
CA ILE A 389 23.59 11.64 21.39
C ILE A 389 23.08 10.33 20.80
N SER A 390 23.77 9.24 21.11
CA SER A 390 23.26 7.88 20.96
C SER A 390 23.49 7.14 22.27
N GLU A 391 22.44 6.61 22.90
CA GLU A 391 22.56 5.89 24.16
C GLU A 391 21.66 4.67 24.28
N ASN A 392 22.13 3.71 25.07
CA ASN A 392 21.38 2.57 25.56
C ASN A 392 21.82 2.26 27.01
N GLU A 393 21.38 1.15 27.57
CA GLU A 393 21.68 0.78 28.97
C GLU A 393 23.18 0.55 29.24
N ALA A 394 23.96 0.14 28.23
CA ALA A 394 25.36 -0.23 28.38
C ALA A 394 26.34 0.84 27.86
N PHE A 395 25.92 1.65 26.89
CA PHE A 395 26.78 2.54 26.11
C PHE A 395 26.10 3.88 25.85
N GLY A 396 26.83 4.97 26.08
CA GLY A 396 26.45 6.32 25.69
C GLY A 396 27.55 6.98 24.85
N LEU A 397 27.14 7.63 23.78
CA LEU A 397 27.99 8.43 22.90
C LEU A 397 27.41 9.83 22.79
N GLU A 398 28.24 10.85 22.94
CA GLU A 398 27.92 12.24 22.64
C GLU A 398 28.97 12.83 21.70
N TYR A 399 28.53 13.61 20.71
CA TYR A 399 29.42 14.36 19.82
C TYR A 399 29.07 15.84 19.85
N THR A 400 30.02 16.68 20.24
CA THR A 400 29.88 18.14 20.23
C THR A 400 30.87 18.80 19.27
N ILE A 401 30.60 20.06 18.93
CA ILE A 401 31.55 20.95 18.26
C ILE A 401 31.68 22.18 19.17
N GLY A 402 32.87 22.41 19.69
CA GLY A 402 33.16 23.49 20.63
C GLY A 402 32.48 23.31 21.99
N MET A 403 32.61 22.14 22.62
CA MET A 403 32.14 21.93 24.00
C MET A 403 32.77 22.99 24.92
N ASP A 404 31.93 23.59 25.76
CA ASP A 404 32.37 24.50 26.81
C ASP A 404 33.51 23.87 27.63
N GLN A 405 34.60 24.62 27.82
CA GLN A 405 35.82 24.08 28.42
C GLN A 405 35.59 23.64 29.87
N ARG A 406 34.77 24.38 30.63
CA ARG A 406 34.46 23.99 32.01
C ARG A 406 33.68 22.67 32.05
N ARG A 407 32.75 22.47 31.12
CA ARG A 407 32.06 21.18 30.98
C ARG A 407 33.05 20.06 30.63
N TRP A 408 33.95 20.26 29.68
CA TRP A 408 34.98 19.28 29.35
C TRP A 408 35.84 18.92 30.56
N ASP A 409 36.34 19.93 31.27
CA ASP A 409 37.17 19.77 32.46
C ASP A 409 36.43 19.01 33.57
N THR A 410 35.12 19.23 33.68
CA THR A 410 34.27 18.52 34.63
C THR A 410 34.08 17.06 34.25
N LEU A 411 33.80 16.78 32.98
CA LEU A 411 33.71 15.41 32.47
C LEU A 411 35.06 14.69 32.55
N ALA A 412 36.19 15.42 32.55
CA ALA A 412 37.56 14.92 32.66
C ALA A 412 38.08 14.78 34.10
N LEU A 413 37.23 14.94 35.12
CA LEU A 413 37.62 14.70 36.50
C LEU A 413 37.78 13.20 36.78
N ASP A 414 38.87 12.84 37.46
CA ASP A 414 39.04 11.50 38.02
C ASP A 414 37.98 11.24 39.09
N LEU A 415 37.39 10.05 39.07
CA LEU A 415 36.45 9.60 40.08
C LEU A 415 37.11 8.49 40.91
N PRO A 416 36.75 8.36 42.21
CA PRO A 416 37.14 7.20 42.99
C PRO A 416 36.72 5.90 42.28
N PRO A 417 37.48 4.79 42.43
CA PRO A 417 37.09 3.50 41.88
C PRO A 417 35.68 3.09 42.30
N ASP A 418 34.99 2.36 41.44
CA ASP A 418 33.62 1.86 41.64
C ASP A 418 32.54 2.96 41.79
N THR A 419 32.83 4.18 41.31
CA THR A 419 31.86 5.29 41.33
C THR A 419 30.90 5.18 40.14
N SER A 420 29.60 5.05 40.41
CA SER A 420 28.55 5.09 39.38
C SER A 420 28.03 6.49 39.10
N HIS A 421 28.01 7.37 40.11
CA HIS A 421 27.47 8.72 40.01
C HIS A 421 28.31 9.66 40.87
N ALA A 422 28.58 10.86 40.36
CA ALA A 422 29.33 11.87 41.09
C ALA A 422 28.79 13.28 40.84
N LEU A 423 29.00 14.17 41.80
CA LEU A 423 28.79 15.61 41.62
C LEU A 423 30.13 16.34 41.63
N SER A 424 30.31 17.24 40.66
CA SER A 424 31.32 18.30 40.71
C SER A 424 30.65 19.56 41.21
N ILE A 425 31.00 20.00 42.41
CA ILE A 425 30.41 21.14 43.10
C ILE A 425 31.48 22.23 43.18
N GLU A 426 31.17 23.41 42.69
CA GLU A 426 32.05 24.57 42.69
C GLU A 426 31.32 25.77 43.30
N ILE A 427 31.95 26.47 44.25
CA ILE A 427 31.45 27.70 44.83
C ILE A 427 32.34 28.84 44.33
N PRO A 428 31.84 29.70 43.44
CA PRO A 428 32.58 30.86 42.95
C PRO A 428 32.90 31.83 44.10
N GLY A 429 34.10 32.40 44.10
CA GLY A 429 34.54 33.38 45.10
C GLY A 429 36.01 33.77 44.91
N GLU A 430 36.54 34.61 45.79
CA GLU A 430 37.98 34.97 45.79
C GLU A 430 38.90 33.75 45.99
N GLN A 431 38.39 32.74 46.71
CA GLN A 431 38.99 31.41 46.84
C GLN A 431 37.95 30.38 46.40
N PRO A 432 37.91 29.99 45.11
CA PRO A 432 36.91 29.06 44.62
C PRO A 432 37.10 27.68 45.26
N LEU A 433 36.04 27.16 45.88
CA LEU A 433 36.03 25.81 46.45
C LEU A 433 35.45 24.85 45.40
N ARG A 434 36.23 23.88 44.94
CA ARG A 434 35.78 22.81 44.05
C ARG A 434 35.90 21.45 44.75
N ILE A 435 34.80 20.71 44.83
CA ILE A 435 34.70 19.39 45.44
C ILE A 435 34.12 18.43 44.41
N VAL A 436 34.73 17.26 44.27
CA VAL A 436 34.23 16.16 43.45
C VAL A 436 33.94 15.00 44.39
N THR A 437 32.71 14.52 44.41
CA THR A 437 32.31 13.49 45.38
C THR A 437 31.36 12.47 44.73
N PRO A 438 31.58 11.16 44.96
CA PRO A 438 30.61 10.13 44.63
C PRO A 438 29.28 10.40 45.36
N ILE A 439 28.17 10.04 44.73
CA ILE A 439 26.84 10.21 45.32
C ILE A 439 25.98 8.96 45.18
N ALA A 440 25.16 8.72 46.19
CA ALA A 440 24.05 7.80 46.22
C ALA A 440 22.76 8.51 46.65
N VAL A 441 21.61 7.90 46.33
CA VAL A 441 20.31 8.42 46.77
C VAL A 441 20.23 8.41 48.30
N GLY A 442 19.87 9.55 48.89
CA GLY A 442 19.81 9.75 50.33
C GLY A 442 21.05 10.41 50.93
N ASP A 443 22.15 10.54 50.19
CA ASP A 443 23.37 11.18 50.69
C ASP A 443 23.12 12.65 51.05
N SER A 444 23.77 13.10 52.14
CA SER A 444 23.79 14.50 52.54
C SER A 444 25.23 14.99 52.66
N LEU A 445 25.57 16.00 51.87
CA LEU A 445 26.91 16.55 51.71
C LEU A 445 26.94 17.97 52.30
N THR A 446 27.95 18.26 53.12
CA THR A 446 28.25 19.63 53.56
C THR A 446 29.49 20.12 52.82
N ILE A 447 29.38 21.28 52.18
CA ILE A 447 30.35 21.74 51.17
C ILE A 447 31.44 22.59 51.84
N GLY A 448 32.42 21.93 52.47
CA GLY A 448 33.47 22.60 53.24
C GLY A 448 32.91 23.58 54.28
N ASP A 449 33.56 24.72 54.46
CA ASP A 449 33.12 25.79 55.37
C ASP A 449 32.16 26.80 54.71
N SER A 450 31.67 26.52 53.50
CA SER A 450 30.84 27.46 52.73
C SER A 450 29.43 27.68 53.29
N GLY A 451 28.96 26.76 54.15
CA GLY A 451 27.60 26.75 54.68
C GLY A 451 26.55 26.12 53.76
N TYR A 452 26.90 25.66 52.55
CA TYR A 452 25.97 24.92 51.69
C TYR A 452 25.82 23.46 52.13
N ARG A 453 24.58 22.97 52.08
CA ARG A 453 24.24 21.54 52.25
C ARG A 453 23.50 21.04 51.02
N ILE A 454 23.89 19.89 50.51
CA ILE A 454 23.25 19.23 49.36
C ILE A 454 22.74 17.87 49.83
N GLN A 455 21.48 17.55 49.54
CA GLN A 455 20.90 16.24 49.77
C GLN A 455 20.47 15.63 48.43
N VAL A 456 20.88 14.39 48.16
CA VAL A 456 20.54 13.70 46.91
C VAL A 456 19.18 13.03 47.06
N GLU A 457 18.15 13.58 46.42
CA GLU A 457 16.77 13.08 46.53
C GLU A 457 16.53 11.92 45.57
N GLN A 458 17.05 12.01 44.34
CA GLN A 458 16.83 11.00 43.31
C GLN A 458 17.97 11.01 42.29
N ILE A 459 18.32 9.84 41.77
CA ILE A 459 19.18 9.68 40.58
C ILE A 459 18.41 8.79 39.62
N SER A 460 18.35 9.16 38.34
CA SER A 460 17.62 8.40 37.33
C SER A 460 18.36 8.41 35.99
N PRO A 461 18.41 7.27 35.27
CA PRO A 461 19.02 7.21 33.94
C PRO A 461 18.25 8.01 32.89
N THR A 462 16.97 8.30 33.15
CA THR A 462 16.13 9.18 32.33
C THR A 462 15.36 10.17 33.22
N PRO A 463 15.05 11.39 32.74
CA PRO A 463 14.35 12.36 33.55
C PRO A 463 12.92 11.89 33.85
N PRO A 464 12.38 12.08 35.08
CA PRO A 464 11.04 11.63 35.43
C PRO A 464 9.93 12.40 34.68
N MET A 465 10.26 13.56 34.11
CA MET A 465 9.43 14.28 33.16
C MET A 465 10.25 14.56 31.89
N PRO A 466 9.65 14.46 30.69
CA PRO A 466 10.36 14.80 29.45
C PRO A 466 10.88 16.24 29.51
N ILE A 467 12.06 16.46 28.95
CA ILE A 467 12.61 17.81 28.82
C ILE A 467 11.70 18.56 27.86
N ILE A 468 11.15 19.70 28.30
CA ILE A 468 10.29 20.58 27.49
C ILE A 468 10.98 21.90 27.12
N THR A 469 12.25 22.04 27.49
CA THR A 469 13.04 23.23 27.21
C THR A 469 13.28 23.34 25.71
N ARG A 470 13.00 24.51 25.15
CA ARG A 470 13.11 24.73 23.70
C ARG A 470 14.53 24.45 23.18
N GLY A 471 14.63 23.58 22.18
CA GLY A 471 15.89 23.09 21.62
C GLY A 471 16.41 21.79 22.25
N TYR A 472 15.86 21.37 23.39
CA TYR A 472 16.26 20.18 24.15
C TYR A 472 15.09 19.22 24.35
N GLU A 473 13.98 19.44 23.65
CA GLU A 473 12.77 18.66 23.83
C GLU A 473 13.04 17.17 23.63
N ASP A 474 12.62 16.36 24.60
CA ASP A 474 12.78 14.89 24.62
C ASP A 474 14.24 14.40 24.48
N ALA A 475 15.23 15.27 24.69
CA ALA A 475 16.62 14.87 24.58
C ALA A 475 17.02 13.92 25.73
N PRO A 476 17.70 12.80 25.43
CA PRO A 476 18.08 11.83 26.45
C PRO A 476 19.20 12.38 27.35
N SER A 477 19.05 12.22 28.68
CA SER A 477 20.07 12.58 29.66
C SER A 477 19.76 11.93 31.00
N ALA A 478 20.76 11.37 31.68
CA ALA A 478 20.62 11.05 33.09
C ALA A 478 20.40 12.32 33.92
N VAL A 479 19.66 12.21 35.03
CA VAL A 479 19.36 13.32 35.93
C VAL A 479 19.64 12.95 37.38
N ALA A 480 20.25 13.87 38.12
CA ALA A 480 20.29 13.86 39.58
C ALA A 480 19.41 15.01 40.11
N ILE A 481 18.49 14.69 41.02
CA ILE A 481 17.64 15.66 41.70
C ILE A 481 18.20 15.85 43.10
N VAL A 482 18.60 17.08 43.41
CA VAL A 482 19.25 17.41 44.67
C VAL A 482 18.54 18.55 45.38
N ARG A 483 18.37 18.44 46.69
CA ARG A 483 17.89 19.52 47.56
C ARG A 483 19.09 20.31 48.07
N ILE A 484 19.15 21.59 47.73
CA ILE A 484 20.23 22.48 48.13
C ILE A 484 19.70 23.39 49.23
N THR A 485 20.45 23.52 50.32
CA THR A 485 20.22 24.50 51.38
C THR A 485 21.41 25.47 51.38
N ASN A 486 21.13 26.75 51.19
CA ASN A 486 22.15 27.80 51.16
C ASN A 486 22.55 28.24 52.59
N PRO A 487 23.62 29.05 52.74
CA PRO A 487 24.09 29.50 54.06
C PRO A 487 23.08 30.37 54.83
N ALA A 488 22.11 30.97 54.12
CA ALA A 488 21.01 31.72 54.72
C ALA A 488 19.84 30.83 55.19
N GLY A 489 19.96 29.51 55.04
CA GLY A 489 18.94 28.52 55.44
C GLY A 489 17.78 28.36 54.45
N GLN A 490 17.84 28.99 53.27
CA GLN A 490 16.83 28.82 52.22
C GLN A 490 17.14 27.56 51.42
N SER A 491 16.09 26.83 51.03
CA SER A 491 16.24 25.60 50.26
C SER A 491 15.49 25.60 48.94
N TYR A 492 16.00 24.84 47.97
CA TYR A 492 15.37 24.61 46.68
C TYR A 492 15.85 23.27 46.10
N THR A 493 15.04 22.66 45.25
CA THR A 493 15.39 21.41 44.56
C THR A 493 15.96 21.74 43.18
N ARG A 494 17.16 21.25 42.88
CA ARG A 494 17.81 21.42 41.57
C ARG A 494 17.79 20.13 40.78
N TRP A 495 17.44 20.23 39.51
CA TRP A 495 17.54 19.15 38.54
C TRP A 495 18.83 19.31 37.76
N LEU A 496 19.71 18.31 37.84
CA LEU A 496 21.05 18.28 37.26
C LEU A 496 21.09 17.28 36.11
N TYR A 497 21.07 17.77 34.88
CA TYR A 497 21.18 16.94 33.68
C TYR A 497 22.64 16.68 33.36
N SER A 498 23.03 15.40 33.24
CA SER A 498 24.43 15.04 32.98
C SER A 498 24.94 15.56 31.62
N ARG A 499 24.10 15.52 30.58
CA ARG A 499 24.48 15.94 29.22
C ARG A 499 24.12 17.38 28.88
N PHE A 500 23.34 18.04 29.71
CA PHE A 500 22.79 19.37 29.41
C PHE A 500 22.83 20.26 30.66
N SER A 501 24.01 20.46 31.25
CA SER A 501 24.14 21.27 32.46
C SER A 501 23.67 22.72 32.26
N GLU A 502 23.67 23.20 31.01
CA GLU A 502 23.17 24.52 30.63
C GLU A 502 21.66 24.72 30.83
N ILE A 503 20.87 23.64 30.95
CA ILE A 503 19.42 23.70 31.21
C ILE A 503 19.06 23.26 32.63
N ASN A 504 20.02 23.17 33.55
CA ASN A 504 19.75 22.88 34.96
C ASN A 504 18.81 23.94 35.55
N GLN A 505 17.83 23.50 36.35
CA GLN A 505 16.77 24.36 36.88
C GLN A 505 16.60 24.18 38.38
N ASP A 506 16.31 25.30 39.05
CA ASP A 506 15.91 25.32 40.46
C ASP A 506 14.39 25.39 40.58
N ILE A 507 13.85 24.47 41.36
CA ILE A 507 12.45 24.39 41.77
C ILE A 507 12.37 24.90 43.21
N LEU A 508 11.67 26.00 43.40
CA LEU A 508 11.53 26.66 44.70
C LEU A 508 10.37 26.03 45.49
N ASP A 509 10.47 26.06 46.82
CA ASP A 509 9.40 25.61 47.72
C ASP A 509 8.14 26.49 47.61
N ALA A 510 8.29 27.73 47.12
CA ALA A 510 7.18 28.64 46.90
C ALA A 510 6.32 28.19 45.71
N VAL A 511 5.00 28.19 45.91
CA VAL A 511 4.01 27.81 44.91
C VAL A 511 3.42 29.07 44.27
N GLY A 512 3.37 29.13 42.95
CA GLY A 512 2.75 30.24 42.22
C GLY A 512 1.22 30.21 42.24
N GLU A 513 0.57 31.26 41.72
CA GLU A 513 -0.90 31.41 41.72
C GLU A 513 -1.66 30.22 41.09
N GLY A 514 -1.03 29.46 40.21
CA GLY A 514 -1.59 28.27 39.57
C GLY A 514 -1.32 26.94 40.29
N GLY A 515 -0.86 26.94 41.54
CA GLY A 515 -0.57 25.71 42.31
C GLY A 515 0.70 24.96 41.86
N ARG A 516 1.48 25.54 40.93
CA ARG A 516 2.74 24.97 40.43
C ARG A 516 3.93 25.53 41.20
N PRO A 517 4.96 24.71 41.51
CA PRO A 517 6.20 25.20 42.08
C PRO A 517 6.83 26.28 41.19
N LEU A 518 7.31 27.36 41.80
CA LEU A 518 8.06 28.39 41.08
C LEU A 518 9.39 27.81 40.60
N ARG A 519 9.81 28.18 39.39
CA ARG A 519 11.05 27.71 38.76
C ARG A 519 11.93 28.89 38.37
N ARG A 520 13.24 28.71 38.47
CA ARG A 520 14.24 29.67 37.97
C ARG A 520 15.44 28.94 37.36
N THR A 521 16.28 29.68 36.64
CA THR A 521 17.60 29.17 36.22
C THR A 521 18.43 28.78 37.44
N ALA A 522 19.31 27.80 37.31
CA ALA A 522 20.21 27.40 38.39
C ALA A 522 20.93 28.62 39.00
N ASP A 523 20.78 28.80 40.31
CA ASP A 523 21.50 29.77 41.12
C ASP A 523 23.01 29.72 40.83
N PRO A 524 23.61 30.81 40.30
CA PRO A 524 25.02 30.83 39.91
C PRO A 524 25.97 30.91 41.12
N ALA A 525 25.46 31.13 42.34
CA ALA A 525 26.29 31.15 43.55
C ALA A 525 26.82 29.77 43.96
N ILE A 526 26.24 28.70 43.40
CA ILE A 526 26.74 27.34 43.52
C ILE A 526 26.59 26.63 42.18
N LEU A 527 27.71 26.18 41.64
CA LEU A 527 27.81 25.49 40.38
C LEU A 527 27.86 23.99 40.67
N ILE A 528 26.92 23.23 40.11
CA ILE A 528 26.86 21.78 40.35
C ILE A 528 26.65 21.10 39.00
N ASP A 529 27.52 20.16 38.70
CA ASP A 529 27.51 19.36 37.48
C ASP A 529 27.41 17.87 37.86
N PHE A 530 26.57 17.13 37.15
CA PHE A 530 26.32 15.71 37.40
C PHE A 530 27.10 14.84 36.40
N ILE A 531 27.95 13.95 36.92
CA ILE A 531 28.74 13.01 36.13
C ILE A 531 28.09 11.62 36.27
N ASP A 532 27.58 11.10 35.16
CA ASP A 532 27.09 9.72 35.08
C ASP A 532 28.22 8.77 34.64
N ALA A 533 28.59 7.85 35.54
CA ALA A 533 29.59 6.80 35.33
C ALA A 533 28.98 5.40 35.50
N SER A 534 27.65 5.29 35.45
CA SER A 534 26.91 4.02 35.62
C SER A 534 27.03 3.08 34.42
N ARG A 535 27.53 3.58 33.29
CA ARG A 535 27.72 2.85 32.02
C ARG A 535 28.94 3.39 31.28
N LEU A 536 29.33 2.74 30.18
CA LEU A 536 30.39 3.24 29.31
C LEU A 536 29.92 4.54 28.63
N GLN A 537 30.62 5.64 28.88
CA GLN A 537 30.35 6.93 28.27
C GLN A 537 31.53 7.38 27.40
N VAL A 538 31.23 7.74 26.16
CA VAL A 538 32.19 8.31 25.22
C VAL A 538 31.73 9.71 24.82
N TYR A 539 32.59 10.69 25.05
CA TYR A 539 32.37 12.07 24.63
C TYR A 539 33.40 12.42 23.56
N LEU A 540 32.93 12.87 22.41
CA LEU A 540 33.74 13.36 21.31
C LEU A 540 33.49 14.85 21.18
N ASP A 541 34.56 15.63 21.09
CA ASP A 541 34.45 17.07 20.91
C ASP A 541 35.42 17.55 19.82
N GLU A 542 34.85 18.18 18.80
CA GLU A 542 35.60 18.84 17.73
C GLU A 542 35.83 20.29 18.13
N ARG A 543 37.09 20.65 18.37
CA ARG A 543 37.49 22.00 18.74
C ARG A 543 37.31 22.96 17.57
N GLU A 544 37.32 24.26 17.86
CA GLU A 544 37.20 25.31 16.83
C GLU A 544 38.33 25.26 15.79
N ASP A 545 39.50 24.71 16.14
CA ASP A 545 40.63 24.49 15.23
C ASP A 545 40.47 23.23 14.34
N GLY A 546 39.35 22.50 14.48
CA GLY A 546 39.04 21.27 13.76
C GLY A 546 39.69 20.01 14.35
N SER A 547 40.47 20.12 15.43
CA SER A 547 41.04 18.96 16.11
C SER A 547 39.98 18.22 16.93
N LEU A 548 40.05 16.89 16.92
CA LEU A 548 39.16 16.04 17.69
C LEU A 548 39.83 15.66 19.01
N ARG A 549 39.11 15.83 20.12
CA ARG A 549 39.46 15.26 21.43
C ARG A 549 38.38 14.26 21.85
N ALA A 550 38.77 13.30 22.67
CA ALA A 550 37.86 12.25 23.15
C ALA A 550 38.03 11.98 24.64
N LEU A 551 36.94 11.59 25.27
CA LEU A 551 36.89 11.17 26.65
C LEU A 551 36.14 9.84 26.73
N VAL A 552 36.79 8.83 27.29
CA VAL A 552 36.20 7.51 27.51
C VAL A 552 36.14 7.27 29.01
N ARG A 553 34.92 7.14 29.55
CA ARG A 553 34.68 6.81 30.95
C ARG A 553 34.06 5.43 31.04
N GLN A 554 34.78 4.49 31.67
CA GLN A 554 34.28 3.15 31.93
C GLN A 554 33.23 3.16 33.04
N MET A 555 32.46 2.07 33.11
CA MET A 555 31.62 1.78 34.27
C MET A 555 32.50 1.72 35.53
N GLY A 556 32.10 2.43 36.59
CA GLY A 556 32.88 2.52 37.84
C GLY A 556 33.86 3.70 37.88
N GLY A 557 33.90 4.54 36.85
CA GLY A 557 34.53 5.85 36.91
C GLY A 557 35.94 5.96 36.33
N GLU A 558 36.56 4.85 35.91
CA GLU A 558 37.87 4.88 35.24
C GLU A 558 37.82 5.75 33.99
N LEU A 559 38.82 6.62 33.83
CA LEU A 559 38.83 7.69 32.85
C LEU A 559 40.05 7.58 31.92
N ARG A 560 39.80 7.71 30.63
CA ARG A 560 40.82 7.91 29.60
C ARG A 560 40.51 9.16 28.80
N VAL A 561 41.37 10.16 28.92
CA VAL A 561 41.29 11.42 28.16
C VAL A 561 42.30 11.39 27.01
N LEU A 562 41.83 11.77 25.83
CA LEU A 562 42.62 11.93 24.63
C LEU A 562 42.49 13.39 24.17
N ASP A 563 43.46 14.23 24.54
CA ASP A 563 43.47 15.66 24.15
C ASP A 563 43.60 15.87 22.64
N HIS A 564 44.11 14.87 21.93
CA HIS A 564 44.18 14.83 20.48
C HIS A 564 43.97 13.39 19.99
N VAL A 565 42.91 13.17 19.22
CA VAL A 565 42.71 11.92 18.47
C VAL A 565 43.57 11.98 17.21
N PRO A 566 44.33 10.92 16.87
CA PRO A 566 45.20 10.90 15.69
C PRO A 566 44.47 11.26 14.39
N ALA A 567 45.20 11.62 13.34
CA ALA A 567 44.64 12.00 12.03
C ALA A 567 43.73 10.93 11.38
N THR A 568 43.75 9.69 11.85
CA THR A 568 42.82 8.63 11.43
C THR A 568 41.44 8.76 12.07
N ASP A 569 41.26 9.69 13.02
CA ASP A 569 40.10 9.88 13.87
C ASP A 569 39.67 8.60 14.62
N ARG A 570 40.59 7.65 14.81
CA ARG A 570 40.33 6.36 15.45
C ARG A 570 40.77 6.38 16.91
N ILE A 571 39.84 6.00 17.78
CA ILE A 571 40.02 5.80 19.21
C ILE A 571 40.07 4.29 19.41
N THR A 572 41.27 3.77 19.70
CA THR A 572 41.46 2.34 19.92
C THR A 572 41.15 1.95 21.34
N ASP A 573 40.62 0.74 21.54
CA ASP A 573 40.40 0.15 22.85
C ASP A 573 39.54 1.05 23.76
N VAL A 574 38.40 1.50 23.23
CA VAL A 574 37.35 2.19 24.02
C VAL A 574 36.84 1.26 25.11
N VAL A 575 36.71 -0.02 24.77
CA VAL A 575 36.73 -1.17 25.68
C VAL A 575 37.54 -2.26 24.97
N ASP A 576 37.98 -3.30 25.66
CA ASP A 576 38.79 -4.38 25.07
C ASP A 576 38.20 -4.83 23.73
N ARG A 577 39.01 -4.71 22.66
CA ARG A 577 38.67 -5.07 21.27
C ARG A 577 37.56 -4.25 20.61
N VAL A 578 37.22 -3.08 21.12
CA VAL A 578 36.25 -2.18 20.51
C VAL A 578 36.89 -0.83 20.21
N ASP A 579 36.87 -0.44 18.95
CA ASP A 579 37.36 0.86 18.50
C ASP A 579 36.19 1.72 18.01
N LEU A 580 36.35 3.03 18.12
CA LEU A 580 35.48 4.02 17.50
C LEU A 580 36.28 4.85 16.49
N GLN A 581 35.68 5.20 15.36
CA GLN A 581 36.31 6.07 14.36
C GLN A 581 35.31 7.07 13.80
N VAL A 582 35.67 8.34 13.68
CA VAL A 582 34.87 9.30 12.92
C VAL A 582 35.12 9.08 11.43
N THR A 583 34.13 8.53 10.72
CA THR A 583 34.29 8.13 9.30
C THR A 583 33.74 9.15 8.32
N THR A 584 32.86 10.05 8.75
CA THR A 584 32.26 11.06 7.87
C THR A 584 32.05 12.37 8.61
N ARG A 585 32.41 13.48 7.94
CA ARG A 585 32.20 14.85 8.41
C ARG A 585 31.53 15.69 7.33
N TRP A 586 30.31 16.13 7.59
CA TRP A 586 29.62 17.11 6.73
C TRP A 586 29.41 18.40 7.49
N GLN A 587 29.62 19.54 6.82
CA GLN A 587 29.35 20.86 7.41
C GLN A 587 27.85 21.18 7.38
N HIS A 588 27.16 20.74 6.33
CA HIS A 588 25.73 20.91 6.17
C HIS A 588 25.08 19.60 5.70
N ALA A 589 24.26 19.04 6.58
CA ALA A 589 23.38 17.93 6.29
C ALA A 589 21.93 18.41 6.18
N GLU A 590 21.23 17.95 5.17
CA GLU A 590 19.78 18.12 5.05
C GLU A 590 19.11 16.77 5.30
N ARG A 591 18.17 16.71 6.25
CA ARG A 591 17.35 15.51 6.46
C ARG A 591 16.45 15.31 5.24
N PHE A 592 16.48 14.12 4.68
CA PHE A 592 15.69 13.75 3.52
C PHE A 592 14.99 12.41 3.78
N GLU A 593 13.75 12.25 3.35
CA GLU A 593 13.05 10.98 3.52
C GLU A 593 12.99 10.23 2.21
N ARG A 594 13.36 8.94 2.23
CA ARG A 594 13.28 8.04 1.08
C ARG A 594 12.59 6.74 1.45
N PRO A 595 11.91 6.09 0.49
CA PRO A 595 11.31 4.80 0.73
C PRO A 595 12.38 3.71 0.83
N ARG A 596 12.21 2.85 1.82
CA ARG A 596 12.82 1.54 1.92
C ARG A 596 11.79 0.49 1.50
N PRO A 597 11.97 -0.18 0.34
CA PRO A 597 11.08 -1.25 -0.08
C PRO A 597 11.02 -2.36 0.96
N VAL A 598 9.82 -2.89 1.19
CA VAL A 598 9.62 -4.04 2.06
C VAL A 598 9.78 -5.33 1.23
N PRO A 599 10.58 -6.32 1.67
CA PRO A 599 10.72 -7.58 0.94
C PRO A 599 9.38 -8.31 0.72
N PRO A 600 9.16 -8.98 -0.42
CA PRO A 600 7.87 -9.60 -0.76
C PRO A 600 7.29 -10.53 0.31
N GLU A 601 8.15 -11.27 1.02
CA GLU A 601 7.78 -12.18 2.11
C GLU A 601 7.20 -11.48 3.36
N GLN A 602 7.48 -10.18 3.53
CA GLN A 602 6.94 -9.35 4.62
C GLN A 602 5.74 -8.51 4.19
N GLN A 603 5.40 -8.50 2.89
CA GLN A 603 4.28 -7.72 2.36
C GLN A 603 2.94 -8.41 2.64
N GLN A 604 1.94 -7.62 3.00
CA GLN A 604 0.57 -8.12 3.11
C GLN A 604 -0.07 -8.21 1.73
N THR A 605 -0.44 -9.41 1.29
CA THR A 605 -0.90 -9.67 -0.09
C THR A 605 -2.14 -8.86 -0.49
N ASN A 606 -3.02 -8.55 0.45
CA ASN A 606 -4.22 -7.71 0.22
C ASN A 606 -3.89 -6.23 0.00
N LEU A 607 -2.73 -5.75 0.47
CA LEU A 607 -2.28 -4.36 0.31
C LEU A 607 -1.45 -4.15 -0.96
N VAL A 608 -0.86 -5.22 -1.51
CA VAL A 608 -0.04 -5.16 -2.72
C VAL A 608 -0.84 -4.62 -3.91
N GLY A 609 -0.35 -3.52 -4.46
CA GLY A 609 -0.99 -2.84 -5.59
C GLY A 609 -2.25 -2.05 -5.22
N SER A 610 -2.52 -1.80 -3.93
CA SER A 610 -3.59 -0.88 -3.50
C SER A 610 -3.13 0.58 -3.35
N HIS A 611 -1.81 0.81 -3.42
CA HIS A 611 -1.10 2.04 -3.06
C HIS A 611 -1.08 2.40 -1.57
N GLN A 612 -1.71 1.64 -0.68
CA GLN A 612 -1.80 2.00 0.74
C GLN A 612 -0.44 2.14 1.44
N GLU A 613 0.55 1.34 1.02
CA GLU A 613 1.94 1.34 1.48
C GLU A 613 2.90 1.96 0.44
N ALA A 614 2.36 2.69 -0.54
CA ALA A 614 3.14 3.29 -1.61
C ALA A 614 3.57 4.72 -1.29
N ALA A 615 4.64 5.17 -1.95
CA ALA A 615 5.09 6.56 -1.93
C ALA A 615 5.47 7.01 -3.34
N VAL A 616 5.28 8.30 -3.63
CA VAL A 616 5.69 8.93 -4.90
C VAL A 616 6.75 9.98 -4.65
N ALA A 617 7.78 10.03 -5.50
CA ALA A 617 8.73 11.13 -5.50
C ALA A 617 8.15 12.24 -6.39
N VAL A 618 7.75 13.34 -5.76
CA VAL A 618 7.21 14.53 -6.42
C VAL A 618 8.35 15.51 -6.58
N GLN A 619 8.66 15.85 -7.83
CA GLN A 619 9.52 16.98 -8.11
C GLN A 619 8.67 18.22 -8.35
N VAL A 620 8.96 19.26 -7.58
CA VAL A 620 8.43 20.61 -7.69
C VAL A 620 9.47 21.46 -8.39
N SER A 621 9.05 22.24 -9.38
CA SER A 621 9.89 23.24 -10.03
C SER A 621 9.18 24.57 -10.11
N ALA A 622 9.88 25.67 -9.83
CA ALA A 622 9.33 27.02 -9.88
C ALA A 622 10.33 28.00 -10.50
N THR A 623 9.83 29.06 -11.12
CA THR A 623 10.68 30.14 -11.64
C THR A 623 10.73 31.27 -10.63
N VAL A 624 11.80 31.36 -9.84
CA VAL A 624 11.91 32.34 -8.76
C VAL A 624 12.96 33.37 -9.12
N ARG A 625 12.55 34.65 -9.23
CA ARG A 625 13.43 35.78 -9.60
C ARG A 625 14.22 35.55 -10.91
N GLY A 626 13.64 34.80 -11.84
CA GLY A 626 14.25 34.47 -13.14
C GLY A 626 15.12 33.20 -13.14
N GLU A 627 15.35 32.58 -11.98
CA GLU A 627 16.11 31.33 -11.86
C GLU A 627 15.18 30.12 -11.74
N GLN A 628 15.60 29.00 -12.31
CA GLN A 628 14.89 27.73 -12.17
C GLN A 628 15.25 27.08 -10.84
N TRP A 629 14.25 26.93 -9.98
CA TRP A 629 14.39 26.19 -8.73
C TRP A 629 13.71 24.83 -8.86
N VAL A 630 14.35 23.78 -8.34
CA VAL A 630 13.85 22.41 -8.39
C VAL A 630 14.07 21.73 -7.05
N ARG A 631 13.07 20.99 -6.56
CA ARG A 631 13.18 20.15 -5.37
C ARG A 631 12.32 18.90 -5.50
N THR A 632 12.90 17.75 -5.20
CA THR A 632 12.20 16.47 -5.13
C THR A 632 11.90 16.11 -3.69
N LEU A 633 10.74 15.53 -3.41
CA LEU A 633 10.37 15.01 -2.10
C LEU A 633 9.54 13.73 -2.24
N TRP A 634 9.69 12.80 -1.30
CA TRP A 634 8.85 11.61 -1.24
C TRP A 634 7.58 11.89 -0.43
N VAL A 635 6.43 11.64 -1.05
CA VAL A 635 5.11 11.84 -0.47
C VAL A 635 4.44 10.47 -0.29
N PRO A 636 4.19 10.03 0.95
CA PRO A 636 3.52 8.76 1.21
C PRO A 636 2.03 8.85 0.85
N PHE A 637 1.44 7.72 0.47
CA PHE A 637 0.02 7.65 0.14
C PHE A 637 -0.87 7.91 1.36
N SER A 638 -1.93 8.69 1.21
CA SER A 638 -3.01 8.87 2.18
C SER A 638 -4.33 8.40 1.58
N GLN A 639 -4.98 7.46 2.27
CA GLN A 639 -6.27 6.92 1.84
C GLN A 639 -7.39 7.95 1.97
N TYR A 640 -7.38 8.73 3.06
CA TYR A 640 -8.37 9.76 3.36
C TYR A 640 -7.66 11.08 3.65
N MET A 641 -7.79 12.03 2.72
CA MET A 641 -7.25 13.38 2.88
C MET A 641 -7.76 14.05 4.15
N GLY A 642 -6.88 14.72 4.89
CA GLY A 642 -7.19 15.43 6.15
C GLY A 642 -7.17 14.55 7.41
N MET A 643 -7.04 13.23 7.27
CA MET A 643 -6.94 12.30 8.39
C MET A 643 -5.46 11.97 8.67
N GLY A 644 -4.77 12.88 9.36
CA GLY A 644 -3.39 12.69 9.84
C GLY A 644 -2.35 13.61 9.18
N PRO A 645 -1.70 14.52 9.91
CA PRO A 645 -0.73 15.47 9.34
C PRO A 645 0.56 14.81 8.83
N GLU A 646 0.88 13.60 9.31
CA GLU A 646 2.14 12.90 9.02
C GLU A 646 2.32 12.49 7.55
N ARG A 647 1.22 12.45 6.77
CA ARG A 647 1.26 12.04 5.35
C ARG A 647 1.33 13.22 4.38
N GLU A 648 1.18 14.45 4.87
CA GLU A 648 1.37 15.66 4.07
C GLU A 648 2.85 16.06 4.07
N ARG A 649 3.28 16.73 3.00
CA ARG A 649 4.63 17.30 2.90
C ARG A 649 4.54 18.78 2.59
N ALA A 650 5.23 19.60 3.38
CA ALA A 650 5.34 21.02 3.16
C ALA A 650 6.63 21.35 2.43
N VAL A 651 6.57 22.30 1.50
CA VAL A 651 7.70 22.77 0.72
C VAL A 651 7.68 24.28 0.70
N ARG A 652 8.77 24.92 1.12
CA ARG A 652 8.96 26.37 0.98
C ARG A 652 9.82 26.65 -0.24
N LEU A 653 9.34 27.57 -1.08
CA LEU A 653 10.07 28.11 -2.22
C LEU A 653 11.05 29.19 -1.75
N PRO A 654 12.12 29.48 -2.52
CA PRO A 654 13.08 30.53 -2.19
C PRO A 654 12.50 31.95 -2.04
N ASP A 655 11.32 32.23 -2.61
CA ASP A 655 10.61 33.51 -2.46
C ASP A 655 9.69 33.58 -1.24
N GLY A 656 9.62 32.51 -0.44
CA GLY A 656 8.80 32.44 0.77
C GLY A 656 7.42 31.81 0.56
N ARG A 657 6.99 31.55 -0.69
CA ARG A 657 5.74 30.80 -0.94
C ARG A 657 5.81 29.41 -0.32
N ALA A 658 4.70 28.95 0.24
CA ALA A 658 4.61 27.64 0.87
C ALA A 658 3.57 26.76 0.14
N LEU A 659 3.99 25.55 -0.17
CA LEU A 659 3.16 24.51 -0.77
C LEU A 659 2.95 23.38 0.23
N LYS A 660 1.76 22.78 0.19
CA LYS A 660 1.46 21.50 0.82
C LYS A 660 1.12 20.48 -0.24
N LEU A 661 1.66 19.27 -0.08
CA LEU A 661 1.54 18.17 -1.02
C LEU A 661 1.03 16.93 -0.29
N ALA A 662 0.10 16.22 -0.91
CA ALA A 662 -0.33 14.92 -0.44
C ALA A 662 -0.65 13.99 -1.61
N PHE A 663 -0.26 12.73 -1.51
CA PHE A 663 -0.56 11.72 -2.51
C PHE A 663 -1.75 10.89 -2.01
N GLY A 664 -2.81 10.75 -2.80
CA GLY A 664 -3.99 10.03 -2.32
C GLY A 664 -4.98 9.64 -3.40
N ARG A 665 -6.16 9.18 -2.98
CA ARG A 665 -7.27 8.81 -3.87
C ARG A 665 -7.95 10.03 -4.46
N ARG A 666 -8.39 9.95 -5.71
CA ARG A 666 -9.20 10.99 -6.35
C ARG A 666 -10.54 11.14 -5.64
N GLN A 667 -10.94 12.35 -5.28
CA GLN A 667 -12.30 12.61 -4.82
C GLN A 667 -13.24 12.89 -5.99
N HIS A 668 -14.40 12.24 -5.98
CA HIS A 668 -15.52 12.53 -6.86
C HIS A 668 -16.65 13.16 -6.05
N ARG A 669 -17.37 14.10 -6.65
CA ARG A 669 -18.60 14.64 -6.06
C ARG A 669 -19.78 13.70 -6.35
N PHE A 670 -20.66 13.53 -5.36
CA PHE A 670 -21.98 12.95 -5.58
C PHE A 670 -22.82 13.90 -6.46
N PRO A 671 -23.63 13.36 -7.39
CA PRO A 671 -24.50 14.16 -8.22
C PRO A 671 -25.74 14.58 -7.43
N ASP A 672 -25.90 15.88 -7.18
CA ASP A 672 -27.11 16.50 -6.64
C ASP A 672 -27.53 16.07 -5.22
N PHE A 673 -26.67 15.37 -4.46
CA PHE A 673 -26.91 15.05 -3.05
C PHE A 673 -25.63 15.03 -2.20
N HIS A 674 -25.81 15.06 -0.89
CA HIS A 674 -24.77 14.79 0.11
C HIS A 674 -25.30 13.86 1.21
N VAL A 675 -24.39 13.27 1.98
CA VAL A 675 -24.69 12.31 3.04
C VAL A 675 -24.11 12.79 4.37
N GLN A 676 -24.84 12.58 5.46
CA GLN A 676 -24.42 12.88 6.83
C GLN A 676 -24.60 11.67 7.73
N LEU A 677 -23.70 11.50 8.70
CA LEU A 677 -23.89 10.53 9.78
C LEU A 677 -24.80 11.14 10.84
N VAL A 678 -25.96 10.53 11.07
CA VAL A 678 -26.91 10.94 12.12
C VAL A 678 -26.60 10.20 13.41
N ASN A 679 -26.43 8.88 13.34
CA ASN A 679 -26.15 8.04 14.49
C ASN A 679 -25.35 6.81 14.08
N PHE A 680 -24.52 6.30 14.99
CA PHE A 680 -23.83 5.03 14.85
C PHE A 680 -24.23 4.12 16.00
N GLU A 681 -24.56 2.88 15.70
CA GLU A 681 -24.96 1.90 16.70
C GLU A 681 -24.23 0.58 16.48
N MET A 682 -23.57 0.11 17.54
CA MET A 682 -22.98 -1.22 17.59
C MET A 682 -24.03 -2.18 18.17
N ILE A 683 -24.34 -3.24 17.42
CA ILE A 683 -25.26 -4.29 17.84
C ILE A 683 -24.42 -5.39 18.47
N ALA A 684 -24.49 -5.53 19.79
CA ALA A 684 -23.75 -6.55 20.53
C ALA A 684 -24.48 -7.92 20.53
N TYR A 685 -23.76 -8.99 20.86
CA TYR A 685 -24.41 -10.22 21.31
C TYR A 685 -24.97 -10.05 22.72
N ASP A 686 -26.18 -10.55 22.97
CA ASP A 686 -26.97 -10.39 24.20
C ASP A 686 -26.22 -10.67 25.52
N HIS A 687 -25.09 -11.37 25.50
CA HIS A 687 -24.38 -11.83 26.71
C HIS A 687 -22.84 -11.72 26.69
N ARG A 688 -22.22 -11.07 25.68
CA ARG A 688 -20.75 -11.09 25.57
C ARG A 688 -20.05 -9.76 25.29
N GLY A 689 -20.76 -8.65 25.08
CA GLY A 689 -20.14 -7.36 24.73
C GLY A 689 -19.40 -7.33 23.37
N ALA A 690 -19.17 -8.49 22.75
CA ALA A 690 -18.57 -8.60 21.43
C ALA A 690 -19.53 -8.09 20.35
N PRO A 691 -19.05 -7.30 19.37
CA PRO A 691 -19.87 -6.76 18.29
C PRO A 691 -20.40 -7.90 17.40
N ARG A 692 -21.73 -8.00 17.28
CA ARG A 692 -22.41 -8.88 16.33
C ARG A 692 -22.51 -8.24 14.96
N ASP A 693 -22.92 -6.98 14.92
CA ASP A 693 -23.10 -6.18 13.72
C ASP A 693 -23.00 -4.68 14.07
N TYR A 694 -22.97 -3.81 13.07
CA TYR A 694 -22.97 -2.37 13.28
C TYR A 694 -23.76 -1.68 12.17
N GLN A 695 -24.45 -0.60 12.54
CA GLN A 695 -25.32 0.15 11.63
C GLN A 695 -25.08 1.65 11.76
N SER A 696 -25.15 2.35 10.63
CA SER A 696 -25.07 3.80 10.58
C SER A 696 -26.42 4.35 10.10
N THR A 697 -27.03 5.24 10.87
CA THR A 697 -28.18 6.02 10.41
C THR A 697 -27.67 7.21 9.63
N LEU A 698 -28.06 7.29 8.36
CA LEU A 698 -27.57 8.27 7.41
C LEU A 698 -28.69 9.21 6.99
N ARG A 699 -28.40 10.51 6.91
CA ARG A 699 -29.29 11.49 6.29
C ARG A 699 -28.81 11.80 4.89
N VAL A 700 -29.70 11.68 3.91
CA VAL A 700 -29.45 12.03 2.51
C VAL A 700 -30.23 13.29 2.20
N SER A 701 -29.53 14.33 1.75
CA SER A 701 -30.13 15.62 1.44
C SER A 701 -29.74 16.06 0.03
N PRO A 702 -30.64 16.72 -0.73
CA PRO A 702 -30.32 17.26 -2.04
C PRO A 702 -29.30 18.40 -1.92
N THR A 703 -28.46 18.56 -2.93
CA THR A 703 -27.55 19.71 -3.05
C THR A 703 -28.32 20.85 -3.70
N THR A 704 -29.05 21.65 -2.91
CA THR A 704 -29.76 22.83 -3.43
C THR A 704 -28.78 23.98 -3.67
N PHE A 705 -28.65 24.43 -4.92
CA PHE A 705 -28.11 25.74 -5.23
C PHE A 705 -29.22 26.78 -5.06
N THR A 706 -28.87 27.97 -4.54
CA THR A 706 -29.80 29.07 -4.26
C THR A 706 -30.72 29.36 -5.45
N GLY A 707 -32.02 29.06 -5.32
CA GLY A 707 -33.08 29.40 -6.29
C GLY A 707 -33.88 28.21 -6.86
N ASP A 708 -33.35 26.98 -6.81
CA ASP A 708 -34.01 25.81 -7.40
C ASP A 708 -34.82 24.99 -6.38
N SER A 709 -35.94 24.42 -6.84
CA SER A 709 -36.67 23.42 -6.05
C SER A 709 -35.82 22.16 -5.87
N PRO A 710 -35.74 21.57 -4.66
CA PRO A 710 -34.95 20.38 -4.42
C PRO A 710 -35.39 19.21 -5.30
N SER A 711 -34.43 18.44 -5.82
CA SER A 711 -34.68 17.29 -6.70
C SER A 711 -35.43 16.13 -6.00
N PHE A 712 -35.34 16.06 -4.68
CA PHE A 712 -36.07 15.15 -3.80
C PHE A 712 -36.07 15.66 -2.34
N ASN A 713 -37.00 15.18 -1.50
CA ASN A 713 -37.03 15.52 -0.08
C ASN A 713 -35.93 14.77 0.68
N ALA A 714 -35.28 15.44 1.64
CA ALA A 714 -34.28 14.78 2.48
C ALA A 714 -34.92 13.63 3.28
N TYR A 715 -34.19 12.52 3.43
CA TYR A 715 -34.66 11.33 4.12
C TYR A 715 -33.54 10.68 4.94
N GLU A 716 -33.91 9.89 5.94
CA GLU A 716 -32.99 9.10 6.74
C GLU A 716 -33.08 7.62 6.38
N HIS A 717 -31.95 6.91 6.49
CA HIS A 717 -31.87 5.50 6.19
C HIS A 717 -30.84 4.80 7.09
N ILE A 718 -31.24 3.65 7.65
CA ILE A 718 -30.34 2.79 8.41
C ILE A 718 -29.53 1.96 7.41
N CYS A 719 -28.23 2.24 7.32
CA CYS A 719 -27.29 1.56 6.44
C CYS A 719 -26.57 0.44 7.19
N LYS A 720 -26.59 -0.77 6.61
CA LYS A 720 -25.85 -1.95 7.07
C LYS A 720 -25.04 -2.54 5.92
N LEU A 721 -24.15 -3.49 6.23
CA LEU A 721 -23.45 -4.26 5.20
C LEU A 721 -24.43 -4.98 4.24
N ASN A 722 -25.46 -5.61 4.81
CA ASN A 722 -26.48 -6.38 4.07
C ASN A 722 -27.71 -5.56 3.64
N ALA A 723 -27.89 -4.36 4.19
CA ALA A 723 -28.98 -3.43 3.87
C ALA A 723 -28.40 -2.10 3.39
N PRO A 724 -27.94 -2.02 2.14
CA PRO A 724 -27.25 -0.84 1.62
C PRO A 724 -28.24 0.27 1.28
N LEU A 725 -27.85 1.51 1.57
CA LEU A 725 -28.52 2.71 1.10
C LEU A 725 -28.40 2.83 -0.43
N ARG A 726 -29.49 3.18 -1.09
CA ARG A 726 -29.49 3.54 -2.52
C ARG A 726 -29.88 5.01 -2.65
N ALA A 727 -29.00 5.82 -3.23
CA ALA A 727 -29.22 7.26 -3.41
C ALA A 727 -28.90 7.69 -4.86
N PRO A 728 -29.58 8.72 -5.41
CA PRO A 728 -30.59 9.55 -4.75
C PRO A 728 -31.98 8.90 -4.69
N TYR A 729 -32.31 7.96 -5.59
CA TYR A 729 -33.63 7.32 -5.60
C TYR A 729 -33.81 6.34 -4.42
N HIS A 730 -34.85 6.57 -3.63
CA HIS A 730 -35.39 5.64 -2.64
C HIS A 730 -36.86 5.31 -2.95
N TRP A 731 -37.36 4.19 -2.43
CA TRP A 731 -38.77 3.82 -2.57
C TRP A 731 -39.62 4.71 -1.65
N ASP A 732 -40.63 5.36 -2.20
CA ASP A 732 -41.52 6.28 -1.48
C ASP A 732 -42.92 5.65 -1.36
N ASP A 733 -43.31 5.27 -0.14
CA ASP A 733 -44.59 4.60 0.12
C ASP A 733 -45.80 5.52 -0.11
N SER A 734 -45.60 6.84 -0.23
CA SER A 734 -46.65 7.79 -0.60
C SER A 734 -46.96 7.78 -2.11
N ARG A 735 -46.11 7.13 -2.92
CA ARG A 735 -46.25 7.06 -4.39
C ARG A 735 -46.85 5.74 -4.85
N THR A 736 -47.42 5.75 -6.06
CA THR A 736 -48.03 4.54 -6.64
C THR A 736 -46.98 3.47 -6.95
N LEU A 737 -47.37 2.20 -6.85
CA LEU A 737 -46.50 1.05 -7.14
C LEU A 737 -45.93 1.09 -8.56
N VAL A 738 -46.70 1.55 -9.55
CA VAL A 738 -46.23 1.71 -10.94
C VAL A 738 -45.14 2.78 -11.05
N TYR A 739 -45.30 3.90 -10.33
CA TYR A 739 -44.30 4.96 -10.27
C TYR A 739 -42.98 4.44 -9.68
N ASN A 740 -43.06 3.78 -8.52
CA ASN A 740 -41.88 3.22 -7.86
C ASN A 740 -41.20 2.10 -8.67
N LEU A 741 -41.97 1.22 -9.33
CA LEU A 741 -41.39 0.19 -10.19
C LEU A 741 -40.67 0.79 -11.40
N SER A 742 -41.28 1.76 -12.08
CA SER A 742 -40.65 2.41 -13.25
C SER A 742 -39.39 3.18 -12.85
N ARG A 743 -39.44 3.99 -11.79
CA ARG A 743 -38.27 4.71 -11.26
C ARG A 743 -37.18 3.76 -10.80
N ARG A 744 -37.52 2.66 -10.12
CA ARG A 744 -36.54 1.63 -9.72
C ARG A 744 -35.82 1.02 -10.93
N PHE A 745 -36.54 0.77 -12.02
CA PHE A 745 -35.95 0.26 -13.26
C PHE A 745 -35.00 1.29 -13.89
N PHE A 746 -35.43 2.54 -14.04
CA PHE A 746 -34.60 3.62 -14.58
C PHE A 746 -33.38 3.90 -13.69
N ALA A 747 -33.55 3.90 -12.36
CA ALA A 747 -32.47 4.07 -11.40
C ALA A 747 -31.42 2.94 -11.51
N GLY A 748 -31.84 1.71 -11.83
CA GLY A 748 -30.92 0.59 -12.06
C GLY A 748 -30.04 0.73 -13.31
N ILE A 749 -30.43 1.57 -14.27
CA ILE A 749 -29.66 1.88 -15.48
C ILE A 749 -28.90 3.20 -15.32
N ASN A 750 -29.38 4.09 -14.45
CA ASN A 750 -28.77 5.41 -14.22
C ASN A 750 -27.37 5.30 -13.56
N PRO A 751 -26.30 5.81 -14.20
CA PRO A 751 -24.96 5.82 -13.60
C PRO A 751 -24.82 6.71 -12.37
N ASN A 752 -25.77 7.62 -12.14
CA ASN A 752 -25.81 8.51 -10.98
C ASN A 752 -26.55 7.89 -9.78
N GLN A 753 -26.97 6.63 -9.87
CA GLN A 753 -27.50 5.88 -8.73
C GLN A 753 -26.36 5.15 -8.02
N TYR A 754 -26.12 5.53 -6.77
CA TYR A 754 -25.10 4.96 -5.90
C TYR A 754 -25.72 4.02 -4.88
N LYS A 755 -24.97 2.96 -4.58
CA LYS A 755 -25.16 2.05 -3.46
C LYS A 755 -24.09 2.40 -2.42
N LEU A 756 -24.53 2.77 -1.22
CA LEU A 756 -23.66 2.99 -0.08
C LEU A 756 -23.87 1.83 0.90
N SER A 757 -22.80 1.17 1.31
CA SER A 757 -22.83 0.08 2.27
C SER A 757 -21.75 0.27 3.31
N GLN A 758 -22.03 -0.11 4.54
CA GLN A 758 -21.06 -0.07 5.62
C GLN A 758 -19.79 -0.86 5.26
N SER A 759 -18.59 -0.26 5.37
CA SER A 759 -17.31 -0.91 5.06
C SER A 759 -16.31 -0.89 6.20
N GLY A 760 -16.34 0.13 7.06
CA GLY A 760 -15.45 0.24 8.22
C GLY A 760 -15.96 1.27 9.23
N TRP A 761 -15.34 1.36 10.40
CA TRP A 761 -15.71 2.29 11.46
C TRP A 761 -14.57 2.45 12.47
N ASP A 762 -14.66 3.48 13.31
CA ASP A 762 -13.69 3.78 14.36
C ASP A 762 -13.81 2.83 15.56
N GLN A 763 -13.23 1.64 15.45
CA GLN A 763 -13.26 0.64 16.51
C GLN A 763 -12.49 1.09 17.76
N GLN A 764 -11.35 1.78 17.58
CA GLN A 764 -10.51 2.21 18.68
C GLN A 764 -11.16 3.33 19.49
N GLY A 765 -11.66 4.38 18.82
CA GLY A 765 -12.33 5.49 19.51
C GLY A 765 -13.62 5.04 20.20
N TRP A 766 -14.32 4.06 19.63
CA TRP A 766 -15.48 3.47 20.30
C TRP A 766 -15.10 2.70 21.57
N ASN A 767 -14.06 1.84 21.53
CA ASN A 767 -13.60 1.12 22.72
C ASN A 767 -13.16 2.10 23.82
N GLN A 768 -12.43 3.15 23.47
CA GLN A 768 -12.05 4.21 24.42
C GLN A 768 -13.27 4.92 25.01
N SER A 769 -14.28 5.21 24.18
CA SER A 769 -15.52 5.82 24.66
C SER A 769 -16.33 4.86 25.54
N GLN A 770 -16.29 3.55 25.29
CA GLN A 770 -16.95 2.54 26.13
C GLN A 770 -16.33 2.53 27.53
N GLU A 771 -15.00 2.61 27.65
CA GLU A 771 -14.34 2.72 28.95
C GLU A 771 -14.80 3.98 29.72
N LEU A 772 -15.03 5.10 29.03
CA LEU A 772 -15.58 6.32 29.64
C LEU A 772 -17.04 6.16 30.09
N VAL A 773 -17.85 5.40 29.34
CA VAL A 773 -19.22 5.04 29.74
C VAL A 773 -19.21 4.17 30.99
N ASP A 774 -18.33 3.16 31.02
CA ASP A 774 -18.19 2.25 32.15
C ASP A 774 -17.71 3.00 33.42
N GLN A 775 -16.98 4.11 33.24
CA GLN A 775 -16.59 5.05 34.30
C GLN A 775 -17.68 6.06 34.67
N GLY A 776 -18.83 6.07 33.96
CA GLY A 776 -19.93 7.01 34.18
C GLY A 776 -19.64 8.45 33.75
N ILE A 777 -18.63 8.67 32.89
CA ILE A 777 -18.22 10.00 32.41
C ILE A 777 -19.12 10.47 31.26
N ILE A 778 -19.55 9.55 30.39
CA ILE A 778 -20.44 9.81 29.26
C ILE A 778 -21.58 8.80 29.22
N ASP A 779 -22.72 9.18 28.63
CA ASP A 779 -23.94 8.36 28.67
C ASP A 779 -23.90 7.15 27.72
N LYS A 780 -23.16 7.24 26.61
CA LYS A 780 -23.12 6.19 25.57
C LYS A 780 -21.81 6.20 24.79
N PRO A 781 -21.36 5.05 24.25
CA PRO A 781 -20.15 4.99 23.45
C PRO A 781 -20.39 5.62 22.08
N LEU A 782 -19.34 6.20 21.49
CA LEU A 782 -19.38 6.97 20.25
C LEU A 782 -18.24 6.54 19.32
N ALA A 783 -18.58 6.23 18.07
CA ALA A 783 -17.58 6.11 17.01
C ALA A 783 -17.32 7.48 16.39
N GLN A 784 -16.06 7.91 16.27
CA GLN A 784 -15.74 9.25 15.74
C GLN A 784 -16.00 9.36 14.23
N PHE A 785 -15.88 8.23 13.53
CA PHE A 785 -16.16 8.16 12.10
C PHE A 785 -16.70 6.78 11.69
N THR A 786 -17.37 6.78 10.54
CA THR A 786 -17.83 5.58 9.85
C THR A 786 -17.41 5.66 8.39
N ILE A 787 -17.05 4.52 7.79
CA ILE A 787 -16.65 4.42 6.40
C ILE A 787 -17.73 3.66 5.65
N LEU A 788 -18.22 4.26 4.57
CA LEU A 788 -19.17 3.62 3.68
C LEU A 788 -18.49 3.34 2.34
N GLY A 789 -18.54 2.08 1.92
CA GLY A 789 -18.23 1.68 0.56
C GLY A 789 -19.27 2.25 -0.39
N VAL A 790 -18.81 2.95 -1.42
CA VAL A 790 -19.60 3.60 -2.45
C VAL A 790 -19.40 2.82 -3.74
N GLY A 791 -20.49 2.40 -4.37
CA GLY A 791 -20.44 1.79 -5.69
C GLY A 791 -21.68 2.11 -6.51
N ASN A 792 -21.54 2.41 -7.79
CA ASN A 792 -22.66 2.36 -8.72
C ASN A 792 -22.63 1.02 -9.49
N ASN A 793 -23.79 0.57 -9.97
CA ASN A 793 -23.86 -0.65 -10.77
C ASN A 793 -24.65 -0.46 -12.08
N PRO A 794 -24.28 0.53 -12.92
CA PRO A 794 -24.99 0.81 -14.16
C PRO A 794 -24.90 -0.41 -15.08
N GLY A 795 -26.01 -1.09 -15.35
CA GLY A 795 -26.05 -2.21 -16.29
C GLY A 795 -26.00 -3.62 -15.69
N ILE A 796 -25.86 -3.78 -14.36
CA ILE A 796 -25.99 -5.13 -13.75
C ILE A 796 -27.36 -5.76 -14.06
N HIS A 797 -28.41 -4.94 -14.15
CA HIS A 797 -29.74 -5.37 -14.55
C HIS A 797 -29.82 -5.82 -16.01
N VAL A 798 -29.02 -5.21 -16.90
CA VAL A 798 -28.92 -5.62 -18.31
C VAL A 798 -28.26 -6.98 -18.41
N VAL A 799 -27.16 -7.18 -17.66
CA VAL A 799 -26.48 -8.48 -17.57
C VAL A 799 -27.43 -9.55 -17.01
N ALA A 800 -28.10 -9.26 -15.89
CA ALA A 800 -29.05 -10.18 -15.28
C ALA A 800 -30.20 -10.56 -16.23
N PHE A 801 -30.73 -9.59 -16.98
CA PHE A 801 -31.75 -9.86 -18.00
C PHE A 801 -31.22 -10.80 -19.09
N GLY A 802 -30.01 -10.57 -19.60
CA GLY A 802 -29.38 -11.47 -20.56
C GLY A 802 -29.17 -12.89 -20.01
N SER A 803 -28.80 -13.03 -18.74
CA SER A 803 -28.70 -14.33 -18.06
C SER A 803 -30.04 -15.05 -17.96
N ILE A 804 -31.12 -14.33 -17.66
CA ILE A 804 -32.50 -14.89 -17.65
C ILE A 804 -32.87 -15.40 -19.04
N LEU A 805 -32.59 -14.63 -20.10
CA LEU A 805 -32.83 -15.05 -21.48
C LEU A 805 -32.09 -16.35 -21.81
N MET A 806 -30.82 -16.48 -21.43
CA MET A 806 -30.08 -17.72 -21.60
C MET A 806 -30.69 -18.88 -20.81
N GLY A 807 -31.05 -18.64 -19.54
CA GLY A 807 -31.65 -19.62 -18.65
C GLY A 807 -32.98 -20.18 -19.17
N ILE A 808 -33.78 -19.35 -19.86
CA ILE A 808 -35.03 -19.76 -20.53
C ILE A 808 -34.74 -20.43 -21.89
N GLY A 809 -33.79 -19.88 -22.64
CA GLY A 809 -33.48 -20.33 -24.00
C GLY A 809 -32.85 -21.73 -24.07
N ILE A 810 -32.01 -22.09 -23.09
CA ILE A 810 -31.33 -23.40 -23.04
C ILE A 810 -32.36 -24.53 -22.91
N PRO A 811 -33.27 -24.55 -21.92
CA PRO A 811 -34.30 -25.58 -21.84
C PRO A 811 -35.15 -25.69 -23.10
N TRP A 812 -35.48 -24.55 -23.72
CA TRP A 812 -36.21 -24.56 -24.99
C TRP A 812 -35.43 -25.24 -26.10
N ALA A 813 -34.15 -24.90 -26.27
CA ALA A 813 -33.31 -25.41 -27.34
C ALA A 813 -33.04 -26.92 -27.21
N PHE A 814 -32.84 -27.42 -25.99
CA PHE A 814 -32.44 -28.81 -25.74
C PHE A 814 -33.58 -29.75 -25.39
N TYR A 815 -34.72 -29.28 -24.87
CA TYR A 815 -35.84 -30.15 -24.50
C TYR A 815 -37.10 -29.87 -25.33
N ILE A 816 -37.53 -28.61 -25.42
CA ILE A 816 -38.78 -28.26 -26.12
C ILE A 816 -38.64 -28.44 -27.63
N LYS A 817 -37.55 -27.98 -28.23
CA LYS A 817 -37.32 -28.10 -29.67
C LYS A 817 -37.28 -29.58 -30.12
N PRO A 818 -36.50 -30.49 -29.51
CA PRO A 818 -36.54 -31.91 -29.87
C PRO A 818 -37.93 -32.52 -29.74
N TYR A 819 -38.69 -32.17 -28.70
CA TYR A 819 -40.08 -32.61 -28.54
C TYR A 819 -40.98 -32.14 -29.70
N LEU A 820 -40.91 -30.84 -30.06
CA LEU A 820 -41.67 -30.28 -31.18
C LEU A 820 -41.31 -30.94 -32.52
N VAL A 821 -40.02 -31.20 -32.76
CA VAL A 821 -39.54 -31.89 -33.97
C VAL A 821 -40.01 -33.34 -34.02
N ARG A 822 -39.96 -34.07 -32.90
CA ARG A 822 -40.49 -35.44 -32.82
C ARG A 822 -41.99 -35.47 -33.11
N ARG A 823 -42.78 -34.59 -32.46
CA ARG A 823 -44.23 -34.50 -32.67
C ARG A 823 -44.62 -34.18 -34.10
N GLU A 824 -43.87 -33.32 -34.78
CA GLU A 824 -44.10 -33.02 -36.19
C GLU A 824 -43.71 -34.19 -37.10
N ALA A 825 -42.58 -34.85 -36.84
CA ALA A 825 -42.19 -36.06 -37.56
C ALA A 825 -43.26 -37.15 -37.44
N ASP A 826 -43.83 -37.34 -36.25
CA ASP A 826 -44.91 -38.30 -36.02
C ASP A 826 -46.19 -37.90 -36.76
N ARG A 827 -46.57 -36.62 -36.75
CA ARG A 827 -47.70 -36.10 -37.55
C ARG A 827 -47.50 -36.32 -39.04
N LEU A 828 -46.29 -36.12 -39.57
CA LEU A 828 -45.99 -36.34 -40.99
C LEU A 828 -46.02 -37.83 -41.35
N ARG A 829 -45.51 -38.71 -40.49
CA ARG A 829 -45.62 -40.16 -40.66
C ARG A 829 -47.07 -40.63 -40.68
N GLN A 830 -47.92 -40.11 -39.79
CA GLN A 830 -49.36 -40.41 -39.78
C GLN A 830 -50.04 -39.94 -41.08
N LYS A 831 -49.74 -38.74 -41.58
CA LYS A 831 -50.26 -38.25 -42.87
C LYS A 831 -49.81 -39.11 -44.06
N ALA A 832 -48.54 -39.52 -44.09
CA ALA A 832 -48.01 -40.38 -45.14
C ALA A 832 -48.62 -41.79 -45.09
N ALA A 833 -48.88 -42.33 -43.90
CA ALA A 833 -49.59 -43.60 -43.72
C ALA A 833 -51.05 -43.50 -44.19
N ALA A 834 -51.75 -42.40 -43.87
CA ALA A 834 -53.12 -42.15 -44.34
C ALA A 834 -53.19 -42.01 -45.87
N GLN A 835 -52.21 -41.35 -46.50
CA GLN A 835 -52.13 -41.24 -47.97
C GLN A 835 -51.81 -42.56 -48.66
N ARG A 836 -51.02 -43.45 -48.03
CA ARG A 836 -50.77 -44.80 -48.55
C ARG A 836 -51.98 -45.74 -48.46
N HIS A 837 -52.93 -45.44 -47.57
CA HIS A 837 -54.18 -46.19 -47.43
C HIS A 837 -55.36 -45.57 -48.21
N ALA A 838 -55.13 -44.51 -48.98
CA ALA A 838 -56.11 -44.04 -49.95
C ALA A 838 -56.14 -45.03 -51.14
N PRO A 839 -57.29 -45.67 -51.46
CA PRO A 839 -57.38 -46.61 -52.58
C PRO A 839 -57.06 -45.90 -53.90
N ALA A 840 -56.26 -46.54 -54.74
CA ALA A 840 -55.92 -46.04 -56.07
C ALA A 840 -57.22 -45.81 -56.85
N GLN A 841 -57.54 -44.55 -57.16
CA GLN A 841 -58.57 -44.23 -58.13
C GLN A 841 -58.15 -44.84 -59.46
N GLN A 842 -58.95 -45.82 -59.93
CA GLN A 842 -58.81 -46.43 -61.24
C GLN A 842 -58.80 -45.32 -62.32
N PRO A 843 -57.93 -45.42 -63.35
CA PRO A 843 -57.97 -44.49 -64.45
C PRO A 843 -59.31 -44.64 -65.17
N LEU A 844 -60.10 -43.57 -65.19
CA LEU A 844 -61.29 -43.44 -66.01
C LEU A 844 -60.89 -43.64 -67.48
N GLN A 845 -61.40 -44.71 -68.09
CA GLN A 845 -61.39 -44.90 -69.53
C GLN A 845 -62.09 -43.70 -70.18
N GLU A 846 -61.36 -42.97 -71.02
CA GLU A 846 -61.96 -42.10 -72.02
C GLU A 846 -62.74 -42.96 -73.02
N VAL A 847 -64.06 -42.78 -73.05
CA VAL A 847 -64.93 -43.18 -74.16
C VAL A 847 -65.68 -41.93 -74.63
N GLY A 848 -65.29 -41.47 -75.81
CA GLY A 848 -66.06 -40.78 -76.86
C GLY A 848 -67.10 -39.71 -76.50
N ALA A 849 -66.80 -38.47 -76.93
CA ALA A 849 -67.52 -37.80 -78.02
C ALA A 849 -66.62 -36.73 -78.67
#